data_AF-A0A6I3MPH2-F1
#
_entry.id   AF-A0A6I3MPH2-F1
#
_cell.length_a   1.000
_cell.length_b   1.000
_cell.length_c   1.000
_cell.angle_alpha   90.00
_cell.angle_beta   90.00
_cell.angle_gamma   90.00
#
_symmetry.space_group_name_H-M   'P 1'
#
loop_
_entity.id
_entity.type
_entity.pdbx_description
1 polymer ?
#
loop_
_entity_poly.entity_id
_entity_poly.type
_entity_poly.pdbx_seq_one_letter_code
_entity_poly.pdbx_strand_id
1 'polypeptide(L)'
;MILNFNKSKKRRFAFLLLFTALICLSGKINAQVGETQFKHQVTPGAYALTSTKGTFNYLTGGTVANSFDINEEVSSEISIGFTFNVGCDSFTKVFAVNTGYLAFGSSRSFIPSVMNNPGNISGERDKVILAALAPNNMYGNGGRFSYATSGTAPNRVFTAEWKNYKWPGVGVISFQVKLYETSNDIEYCYNPETGAASGSLKATSIGVFRNLSPNIINDYTTINPYNKQQLWLKDVTNTPATDDAKVFTAMTTRPESGQIYRFTDNGVNCGYYGRTVLNEAGGTNATGMKITLTGAGNIQIYRKLQNQIYNVSNDLLTGTIDPYSVPGTQNGLVLSIGDTYYTGGTMTTNKGTYGGKLLVISSTEQKFVEVSPGKFENVLKLAAVKKGLTYYLTVTYSYTAPENKLKINYSVTIPEGNESKDPVRLAHAWDTYLSGNDMGPGFVKGTAPDFIMGVFRLPAYEAFQYVDGVPWSGYFSGYFQIMNQHLGNDLTFDNTIDKTATDNGIGISMNFGSDSGTFSSSSNLLFACPAGDDAPQLKTNKETLCKGTKFNLNDYLNSPLPEGCIAEWTLNSAVVTDPTNVTVGGTYTVTFSSSLFGCTSPTASIIITIDNSCEVCFKTGVTAGTEAGFTTIISTLDRTNATRNWGNSMNGVLILESKEKGFVLTRMASPAAIKNPVEGMIVFDTTENCLKLYNGTSWNKLVQGCDN
;
A
#
# COMPACT_ATOMS: atom_id res chain seq x y z
N MET A 1 70.32 -29.90 -33.73
CA MET A 1 69.25 -28.90 -33.55
C MET A 1 68.26 -29.49 -32.54
N ILE A 2 68.58 -29.36 -31.24
CA ILE A 2 67.84 -28.54 -30.25
C ILE A 2 66.48 -29.18 -29.91
N LEU A 3 66.38 -30.04 -28.88
CA LEU A 3 66.13 -29.76 -27.45
C LEU A 3 64.73 -29.18 -27.12
N ASN A 4 64.12 -29.80 -26.10
CA ASN A 4 63.01 -29.34 -25.24
C ASN A 4 61.56 -29.76 -25.53
N PHE A 5 61.30 -31.08 -25.44
CA PHE A 5 60.00 -31.62 -25.01
C PHE A 5 59.94 -31.70 -23.47
N ASN A 6 59.89 -30.57 -22.74
CA ASN A 6 59.60 -30.65 -21.29
C ASN A 6 59.09 -29.38 -20.58
N LYS A 7 58.42 -28.45 -21.28
CA LYS A 7 57.89 -27.21 -20.64
C LYS A 7 56.37 -27.05 -20.60
N SER A 8 55.56 -27.89 -21.25
CA SER A 8 54.09 -27.68 -21.29
C SER A 8 53.29 -28.43 -20.21
N LYS A 9 53.79 -29.55 -19.68
CA LYS A 9 53.09 -30.29 -18.61
C LYS A 9 53.18 -29.59 -17.25
N LYS A 10 54.31 -28.96 -16.91
CA LYS A 10 54.44 -28.20 -15.65
C LYS A 10 53.53 -26.97 -15.60
N ARG A 11 53.27 -26.29 -16.72
CA ARG A 11 52.34 -25.14 -16.74
C ARG A 11 50.87 -25.56 -16.64
N ARG A 12 50.47 -26.67 -17.29
CA ARG A 12 49.11 -27.21 -17.14
C ARG A 12 48.89 -27.85 -15.76
N PHE A 13 49.90 -28.50 -15.19
CA PHE A 13 49.83 -29.06 -13.83
C PHE A 13 49.89 -27.97 -12.76
N ALA A 14 50.66 -26.89 -12.96
CA ALA A 14 50.64 -25.72 -12.08
C ALA A 14 49.33 -24.93 -12.19
N PHE A 15 48.73 -24.80 -13.38
CA PHE A 15 47.40 -24.21 -13.52
C PHE A 15 46.33 -25.09 -12.89
N LEU A 16 46.40 -26.43 -13.05
CA LEU A 16 45.45 -27.34 -12.41
C LEU A 16 45.61 -27.33 -10.89
N LEU A 17 46.84 -27.28 -10.37
CA LEU A 17 47.14 -27.14 -8.94
C LEU A 17 46.72 -25.77 -8.39
N LEU A 18 46.90 -24.67 -9.13
CA LEU A 18 46.38 -23.35 -8.73
C LEU A 18 44.86 -23.32 -8.75
N PHE A 19 44.22 -23.98 -9.73
CA PHE A 19 42.77 -24.05 -9.85
C PHE A 19 42.16 -24.95 -8.76
N THR A 20 42.76 -26.09 -8.45
CA THR A 20 42.36 -26.93 -7.29
C THR A 20 42.71 -26.30 -5.96
N ALA A 21 43.79 -25.51 -5.85
CA ALA A 21 44.09 -24.74 -4.65
C ALA A 21 43.09 -23.58 -4.46
N LEU A 22 42.68 -22.89 -5.53
CA LEU A 22 41.59 -21.90 -5.45
C LEU A 22 40.24 -22.55 -5.11
N ILE A 23 39.94 -23.74 -5.64
CA ILE A 23 38.71 -24.48 -5.32
C ILE A 23 38.75 -25.08 -3.89
N CYS A 24 39.93 -25.44 -3.38
CA CYS A 24 40.12 -25.86 -1.99
C CYS A 24 40.26 -24.70 -0.99
N LEU A 25 40.56 -23.48 -1.45
CA LEU A 25 40.44 -22.25 -0.65
C LEU A 25 38.98 -21.76 -0.57
N SER A 26 38.12 -22.08 -1.54
CA SER A 26 36.67 -21.86 -1.41
C SER A 26 35.96 -22.87 -0.50
N GLY A 27 36.62 -23.95 -0.08
CA GLY A 27 36.06 -25.01 0.77
C GLY A 27 36.51 -25.01 2.24
N LYS A 28 37.32 -24.02 2.65
CA LYS A 28 37.75 -23.84 4.06
C LYS A 28 37.68 -22.39 4.55
N ILE A 29 36.78 -21.60 3.96
CA ILE A 29 36.13 -20.54 4.71
C ILE A 29 34.91 -21.18 5.35
N ASN A 30 35.15 -22.05 6.35
CA ASN A 30 34.16 -22.17 7.39
C ASN A 30 34.06 -20.76 7.95
N ALA A 31 32.99 -20.08 7.58
CA ALA A 31 32.47 -18.96 8.31
C ALA A 31 32.14 -19.46 9.73
N GLN A 32 33.17 -19.63 10.57
CA GLN A 32 33.15 -18.93 11.85
C GLN A 32 33.27 -17.43 11.54
N VAL A 33 32.29 -16.90 10.82
CA VAL A 33 31.79 -15.60 11.23
C VAL A 33 31.22 -15.94 12.59
N GLY A 34 31.97 -15.62 13.64
CA GLY A 34 31.35 -15.49 14.94
C GLY A 34 30.14 -14.63 14.68
N GLU A 35 28.96 -15.23 14.81
CA GLU A 35 27.71 -14.51 14.90
C GLU A 35 27.90 -13.62 16.13
N THR A 36 28.51 -12.45 15.93
CA THR A 36 28.23 -11.30 16.75
C THR A 36 26.74 -11.17 16.59
N GLN A 37 26.02 -11.67 17.59
CA GLN A 37 24.61 -11.43 17.74
C GLN A 37 24.44 -9.92 17.55
N PHE A 38 23.97 -9.49 16.38
CA PHE A 38 23.47 -8.14 16.21
C PHE A 38 22.12 -8.11 16.91
N LYS A 39 22.18 -8.27 18.24
CA LYS A 39 21.21 -7.63 19.12
C LYS A 39 21.23 -6.16 18.73
N HIS A 40 20.10 -5.49 18.86
CA HIS A 40 20.12 -4.05 19.09
C HIS A 40 20.78 -3.80 20.46
N GLN A 41 22.07 -4.10 20.60
CA GLN A 41 22.87 -3.67 21.75
C GLN A 41 23.23 -2.23 21.48
N VAL A 42 22.43 -1.31 22.03
CA VAL A 42 22.96 0.02 22.36
C VAL A 42 24.05 -0.24 23.41
N THR A 43 25.31 -0.09 23.00
CA THR A 43 26.41 -0.08 23.96
C THR A 43 26.34 1.24 24.73
N PRO A 44 26.50 1.25 26.06
CA PRO A 44 26.93 2.47 26.77
C PRO A 44 28.07 3.16 26.00
N GLY A 45 28.02 4.49 25.85
CA GLY A 45 28.98 5.24 25.03
C GLY A 45 28.59 5.48 23.55
N ALA A 46 27.30 5.69 23.23
CA ALA A 46 26.86 6.07 21.88
C ALA A 46 27.49 7.38 21.37
N TYR A 47 27.85 8.28 22.29
CA TYR A 47 28.62 9.48 21.99
C TYR A 47 29.97 9.41 22.72
N ALA A 48 31.03 9.88 22.06
CA ALA A 48 32.26 10.26 22.73
C ALA A 48 32.25 11.77 23.01
N LEU A 49 32.77 12.16 24.17
CA LEU A 49 32.98 13.56 24.52
C LEU A 49 34.46 13.90 24.38
N THR A 50 34.75 14.99 23.69
CA THR A 50 36.04 15.68 23.78
C THR A 50 35.82 17.09 24.34
N SER A 51 36.71 17.51 25.23
CA SER A 51 36.70 18.82 25.85
C SER A 51 37.98 19.55 25.52
N THR A 52 37.88 20.78 25.02
CA THR A 52 39.04 21.58 24.64
C THR A 52 38.85 23.04 25.01
N LYS A 53 39.98 23.73 25.19
CA LYS A 53 40.01 25.19 25.35
C LYS A 53 40.29 25.82 23.99
N GLY A 54 39.37 26.64 23.51
CA GLY A 54 39.48 27.36 22.25
C GLY A 54 39.17 28.86 22.41
N THR A 55 38.78 29.48 21.32
CA THR A 55 38.35 30.89 21.27
C THR A 55 36.85 30.96 20.99
N PHE A 56 36.13 31.75 21.77
CA PHE A 56 34.73 32.04 21.48
C PHE A 56 34.63 33.25 20.55
N ASN A 57 34.06 33.04 19.36
CA ASN A 57 33.81 34.11 18.39
C ASN A 57 32.30 34.28 18.25
N TYR A 58 31.79 35.49 18.50
CA TYR A 58 30.37 35.78 18.30
C TYR A 58 29.94 35.60 16.84
N LEU A 59 28.72 35.15 16.64
CA LEU A 59 28.13 34.97 15.32
C LEU A 59 27.92 36.33 14.64
N THR A 60 28.50 36.50 13.46
CA THR A 60 28.36 37.71 12.62
C THR A 60 27.47 37.42 11.42
N GLY A 61 26.56 38.35 11.08
CA GLY A 61 25.68 38.24 9.90
C GLY A 61 24.60 37.16 9.97
N GLY A 62 24.38 36.51 11.12
CA GLY A 62 23.33 35.50 11.28
C GLY A 62 21.91 36.08 11.32
N THR A 63 20.94 35.26 10.95
CA THR A 63 19.51 35.56 11.05
C THR A 63 19.12 35.64 12.53
N VAL A 64 18.51 36.76 12.92
CA VAL A 64 18.01 36.99 14.29
C VAL A 64 16.58 36.50 14.40
N ALA A 65 16.28 35.66 15.39
CA ALA A 65 14.89 35.36 15.72
C ALA A 65 14.36 36.45 16.66
N ASN A 66 13.42 37.25 16.17
CA ASN A 66 12.71 38.22 17.00
C ASN A 66 11.64 37.47 17.79
N SER A 67 11.88 37.22 19.10
CA SER A 67 10.83 37.06 20.12
C SER A 67 11.30 36.48 21.45
N PHE A 68 12.52 35.93 21.57
CA PHE A 68 13.01 35.07 22.68
C PHE A 68 13.17 35.70 24.10
N ASP A 69 12.41 36.74 24.42
CA ASP A 69 12.55 37.59 25.62
C ASP A 69 11.73 37.12 26.83
N ILE A 70 10.83 36.14 26.67
CA ILE A 70 9.97 35.59 27.74
C ILE A 70 10.30 34.12 28.00
N ASN A 71 10.21 33.64 29.25
CA ASN A 71 10.59 32.26 29.58
C ASN A 71 9.81 31.20 28.76
N GLU A 72 10.49 30.12 28.37
CA GLU A 72 9.92 28.90 27.74
C GLU A 72 9.35 29.09 26.32
N GLU A 73 10.06 29.85 25.48
CA GLU A 73 9.68 30.12 24.10
C GLU A 73 10.48 29.30 23.07
N VAL A 74 9.82 28.97 21.96
CA VAL A 74 10.37 28.16 20.86
C VAL A 74 10.28 28.92 19.53
N SER A 75 11.34 28.84 18.72
CA SER A 75 11.40 29.47 17.39
C SER A 75 10.37 28.88 16.42
N SER A 76 10.22 29.52 15.26
CA SER A 76 9.77 28.83 14.04
C SER A 76 10.80 27.77 13.59
N GLU A 77 10.42 26.90 12.65
CA GLU A 77 11.35 25.93 12.04
C GLU A 77 12.55 26.65 11.41
N ILE A 78 13.76 26.23 11.79
CA ILE A 78 15.03 26.73 11.26
C ILE A 78 15.60 25.69 10.31
N SER A 79 15.91 26.10 9.08
CA SER A 79 16.61 25.23 8.12
C SER A 79 18.09 25.09 8.49
N ILE A 80 18.58 23.87 8.62
CA ILE A 80 20.00 23.58 8.94
C ILE A 80 20.89 23.89 7.73
N GLY A 81 20.34 23.74 6.53
CA GLY A 81 21.04 23.94 5.25
C GLY A 81 21.73 22.70 4.70
N PHE A 82 21.78 21.61 5.46
CA PHE A 82 22.24 20.28 5.06
C PHE A 82 21.52 19.20 5.88
N THR A 83 21.69 17.93 5.51
CA THR A 83 21.18 16.79 6.28
C THR A 83 22.13 16.51 7.43
N PHE A 84 21.66 16.69 8.66
CA PHE A 84 22.39 16.37 9.89
C PHE A 84 21.82 15.09 10.50
N ASN A 85 22.69 14.13 10.85
CA ASN A 85 22.28 12.84 11.38
C ASN A 85 22.59 12.74 12.87
N VAL A 86 21.66 12.18 13.64
CA VAL A 86 21.88 11.88 15.07
C VAL A 86 21.45 10.44 15.31
N GLY A 87 22.40 9.55 15.57
CA GLY A 87 22.16 8.11 15.53
C GLY A 87 21.63 7.68 14.17
N CYS A 88 20.37 7.21 14.13
CA CYS A 88 19.72 6.74 12.89
C CYS A 88 18.68 7.70 12.31
N ASP A 89 18.48 8.87 12.92
CA ASP A 89 17.52 9.87 12.42
C ASP A 89 18.25 10.95 11.62
N SER A 90 17.66 11.38 10.50
CA SER A 90 18.18 12.43 9.62
C SER A 90 17.28 13.67 9.70
N PHE A 91 17.91 14.84 9.86
CA PHE A 91 17.22 16.11 10.03
C PHE A 91 17.73 17.16 9.05
N THR A 92 16.82 17.92 8.47
CA THR A 92 17.14 19.11 7.64
C THR A 92 16.69 20.41 8.30
N LYS A 93 15.96 20.29 9.41
CA LYS A 93 15.35 21.38 10.17
C LYS A 93 15.51 21.15 11.66
N VAL A 94 15.48 22.24 12.43
CA VAL A 94 15.62 22.25 13.88
C VAL A 94 14.77 23.38 14.49
N PHE A 95 14.40 23.25 15.75
CA PHE A 95 13.82 24.31 16.56
C PHE A 95 14.82 24.75 17.62
N ALA A 96 14.89 26.05 17.88
CA ALA A 96 15.63 26.59 19.00
C ALA A 96 14.69 26.90 20.15
N VAL A 97 15.12 26.56 21.37
CA VAL A 97 14.39 26.90 22.59
C VAL A 97 15.21 27.87 23.40
N ASN A 98 14.55 28.92 23.89
CA ASN A 98 15.22 30.02 24.57
C ASN A 98 15.85 29.65 25.92
N THR A 99 15.45 28.50 26.47
CA THR A 99 16.05 27.89 27.66
C THR A 99 17.31 27.08 27.33
N GLY A 100 17.87 27.21 26.11
CA GLY A 100 19.25 26.85 25.80
C GLY A 100 19.47 25.44 25.29
N TYR A 101 18.57 24.97 24.44
CA TYR A 101 18.73 23.72 23.71
C TYR A 101 18.14 23.81 22.30
N LEU A 102 18.56 22.89 21.44
CA LEU A 102 17.92 22.63 20.15
C LEU A 102 17.05 21.36 20.24
N ALA A 103 15.91 21.38 19.57
CA ALA A 103 15.00 20.25 19.46
C ALA A 103 14.76 19.89 17.99
N PHE A 104 14.64 18.60 17.70
CA PHE A 104 14.42 18.08 16.35
C PHE A 104 13.13 17.27 16.30
N GLY A 105 12.39 17.37 15.18
CA GLY A 105 11.13 16.64 14.96
C GLY A 105 9.97 17.54 14.53
N SER A 106 8.75 17.11 14.83
CA SER A 106 7.46 17.72 14.47
C SER A 106 6.73 18.52 15.57
N SER A 107 7.19 18.49 16.83
CA SER A 107 6.50 19.13 17.97
C SER A 107 7.29 20.29 18.59
N ARG A 108 6.53 21.31 19.01
CA ARG A 108 6.99 22.64 19.47
C ARG A 108 7.13 22.75 21.00
N SER A 109 6.92 21.66 21.75
CA SER A 109 6.62 21.75 23.18
C SER A 109 7.46 20.81 24.04
N PHE A 110 8.65 21.25 24.45
CA PHE A 110 9.35 20.65 25.59
C PHE A 110 9.56 21.73 26.67
N ILE A 111 8.75 21.67 27.72
CA ILE A 111 8.75 22.68 28.78
C ILE A 111 9.85 22.35 29.82
N PRO A 112 10.70 23.31 30.22
CA PRO A 112 11.76 23.13 31.24
C PRO A 112 11.31 22.58 32.60
N SER A 113 10.03 22.69 32.96
CA SER A 113 9.45 22.10 34.17
C SER A 113 9.70 20.58 34.25
N VAL A 114 9.85 19.94 33.09
CA VAL A 114 10.10 18.50 32.93
C VAL A 114 11.55 18.11 33.27
N MET A 115 12.53 19.00 33.11
CA MET A 115 13.95 18.71 33.41
C MET A 115 14.27 18.74 34.92
N ASN A 116 13.42 19.36 35.74
CA ASN A 116 13.56 19.34 37.20
C ASN A 116 12.76 18.22 37.88
N ASN A 117 11.83 17.59 37.16
CA ASN A 117 11.00 16.52 37.67
C ASN A 117 10.86 15.41 36.60
N PRO A 118 11.79 14.43 36.59
CA PRO A 118 11.81 13.35 35.59
C PRO A 118 10.54 12.47 35.59
N GLY A 119 9.59 12.68 36.50
CA GLY A 119 8.34 11.93 36.58
C GLY A 119 7.17 12.42 35.71
N ASN A 120 7.34 13.48 34.90
CA ASN A 120 6.18 14.13 34.27
C ASN A 120 6.42 14.68 32.85
N ILE A 121 6.93 13.83 31.94
CA ILE A 121 7.07 14.17 30.51
C ILE A 121 5.76 13.83 29.80
N SER A 122 4.71 14.61 30.07
CA SER A 122 3.44 14.47 29.35
C SER A 122 3.40 15.43 28.16
N GLY A 123 3.30 14.87 26.95
CA GLY A 123 3.07 15.63 25.72
C GLY A 123 4.13 15.44 24.62
N GLU A 124 3.70 14.80 23.53
CA GLU A 124 4.23 14.94 22.15
C GLU A 124 5.68 14.53 21.81
N ARG A 125 5.82 13.23 21.49
CA ARG A 125 6.30 12.64 20.21
C ARG A 125 7.60 13.06 19.49
N ASP A 126 8.57 13.78 20.04
CA ASP A 126 9.85 13.99 19.30
C ASP A 126 11.16 13.74 20.05
N LYS A 127 12.17 13.30 19.27
CA LYS A 127 13.10 12.23 19.64
C LYS A 127 14.55 12.66 19.89
N VAL A 128 14.96 13.92 19.68
CA VAL A 128 16.36 14.36 19.91
C VAL A 128 16.43 15.78 20.50
N ILE A 129 17.22 15.93 21.58
CA ILE A 129 17.52 17.19 22.26
C ILE A 129 19.03 17.39 22.34
N LEU A 130 19.49 18.58 21.93
CA LEU A 130 20.86 19.04 22.10
C LEU A 130 20.88 20.12 23.18
N ALA A 131 21.15 19.71 24.41
CA ALA A 131 21.15 20.58 25.57
C ALA A 131 22.53 21.23 25.74
N ALA A 132 22.67 22.48 25.29
CA ALA A 132 23.90 23.24 25.50
C ALA A 132 23.96 23.83 26.91
N LEU A 133 22.83 24.13 27.54
CA LEU A 133 22.80 24.61 28.91
C LEU A 133 21.50 24.18 29.60
N ALA A 134 20.35 24.33 28.95
CA ALA A 134 19.07 23.79 29.42
C ALA A 134 18.67 24.07 30.90
N PRO A 135 18.94 25.25 31.51
CA PRO A 135 18.49 25.52 32.87
C PRO A 135 17.00 25.89 32.93
N ASN A 136 16.42 25.78 34.11
CA ASN A 136 15.11 26.40 34.38
C ASN A 136 15.25 27.93 34.43
N ASN A 137 14.32 28.64 33.77
CA ASN A 137 14.16 30.11 33.83
C ASN A 137 15.28 30.93 33.14
N MET A 138 15.86 30.40 32.05
CA MET A 138 16.73 31.14 31.13
C MET A 138 15.96 31.62 29.90
N TYR A 139 16.19 32.88 29.51
CA TYR A 139 15.60 33.49 28.32
C TYR A 139 16.41 34.72 27.91
N GLY A 140 16.10 35.29 26.76
CA GLY A 140 16.87 36.34 26.09
C GLY A 140 16.74 37.74 26.69
N ASN A 141 16.39 37.90 27.97
CA ASN A 141 16.23 39.23 28.59
C ASN A 141 17.50 40.08 28.50
N GLY A 142 17.55 41.01 27.54
CA GLY A 142 18.74 41.80 27.19
C GLY A 142 19.77 41.07 26.32
N GLY A 143 19.45 39.86 25.88
CA GLY A 143 20.23 39.00 25.00
C GLY A 143 19.62 38.84 23.61
N ARG A 144 20.22 37.98 22.78
CA ARG A 144 19.78 37.76 21.39
C ARG A 144 20.03 36.33 20.93
N PHE A 145 19.02 35.68 20.36
CA PHE A 145 19.20 34.45 19.60
C PHE A 145 19.48 34.75 18.13
N SER A 146 20.49 34.12 17.53
CA SER A 146 20.72 34.18 16.09
C SER A 146 21.33 32.89 15.55
N TYR A 147 21.12 32.60 14.26
CA TYR A 147 21.65 31.40 13.61
C TYR A 147 22.17 31.68 12.19
N ALA A 148 23.09 30.85 11.71
CA ALA A 148 23.56 30.87 10.32
C ALA A 148 24.12 29.51 9.90
N THR A 149 24.09 29.23 8.60
CA THR A 149 24.85 28.13 8.00
C THR A 149 25.98 28.73 7.17
N SER A 150 27.21 28.32 7.46
CA SER A 150 28.43 28.82 6.80
C SER A 150 29.19 27.69 6.10
N GLY A 151 30.13 28.06 5.23
CA GLY A 151 30.93 27.11 4.45
C GLY A 151 30.25 26.67 3.14
N THR A 152 30.86 25.69 2.48
CA THR A 152 30.39 25.10 1.22
C THR A 152 30.24 23.60 1.39
N ALA A 153 29.25 22.99 0.72
CA ALA A 153 29.07 21.54 0.76
C ALA A 153 30.36 20.81 0.30
N PRO A 154 30.73 19.67 0.90
CA PRO A 154 30.05 18.95 1.98
C PRO A 154 30.51 19.35 3.40
N ASN A 155 31.17 20.50 3.57
CA ASN A 155 31.80 20.91 4.83
C ASN A 155 31.10 22.13 5.45
N ARG A 156 29.77 22.19 5.38
CA ARG A 156 29.00 23.28 6.00
C ARG A 156 28.92 23.11 7.51
N VAL A 157 28.77 24.25 8.20
CA VAL A 157 28.55 24.31 9.64
C VAL A 157 27.34 25.17 9.94
N PHE A 158 26.33 24.58 10.57
CA PHE A 158 25.20 25.32 11.14
C PHE A 158 25.60 25.79 12.54
N THR A 159 25.41 27.08 12.84
CA THR A 159 25.67 27.67 14.15
C THR A 159 24.42 28.36 14.67
N ALA A 160 23.96 27.99 15.86
CA ALA A 160 22.93 28.67 16.63
C ALA A 160 23.56 29.31 17.87
N GLU A 161 23.34 30.60 18.09
CA GLU A 161 23.95 31.40 19.16
C GLU A 161 22.87 32.00 20.08
N TRP A 162 23.05 31.81 21.38
CA TRP A 162 22.36 32.51 22.45
C TRP A 162 23.35 33.50 23.06
N LYS A 163 23.24 34.79 22.71
CA LYS A 163 24.16 35.85 23.15
C LYS A 163 23.58 36.64 24.34
N ASN A 164 24.37 36.88 25.38
CA ASN A 164 24.00 37.67 26.56
C ASN A 164 22.73 37.17 27.28
N TYR A 165 22.55 35.85 27.36
CA TYR A 165 21.36 35.25 27.96
C TYR A 165 21.36 35.36 29.49
N LYS A 166 20.15 35.36 30.04
CA LYS A 166 19.92 35.39 31.50
C LYS A 166 20.11 34.02 32.14
N TRP A 167 20.93 33.90 33.18
CA TRP A 167 21.04 32.64 33.95
C TRP A 167 21.56 32.78 35.38
N PRO A 168 20.65 32.79 36.36
CA PRO A 168 19.86 33.98 36.72
C PRO A 168 20.71 35.27 36.75
N GLY A 169 20.16 36.39 36.26
CA GLY A 169 20.88 37.67 36.09
C GLY A 169 20.90 38.07 34.60
N VAL A 170 21.04 39.34 34.25
CA VAL A 170 21.02 39.79 32.84
C VAL A 170 22.43 39.72 32.24
N GLY A 171 22.56 39.22 31.02
CA GLY A 171 23.85 39.16 30.32
C GLY A 171 24.88 38.30 31.05
N VAL A 172 24.50 37.08 31.42
CA VAL A 172 25.34 36.19 32.27
C VAL A 172 26.22 35.26 31.44
N ILE A 173 25.71 34.79 30.31
CA ILE A 173 26.41 33.82 29.47
C ILE A 173 26.01 33.96 28.00
N SER A 174 26.97 33.72 27.12
CA SER A 174 26.74 33.43 25.71
C SER A 174 27.21 32.02 25.39
N PHE A 175 26.50 31.34 24.50
CA PHE A 175 26.90 30.03 24.01
C PHE A 175 26.43 29.77 22.59
N GLN A 176 27.10 28.82 21.93
CA GLN A 176 26.78 28.40 20.58
C GLN A 176 26.58 26.88 20.54
N VAL A 177 25.62 26.44 19.72
CA VAL A 177 25.52 25.06 19.24
C VAL A 177 25.96 25.02 17.79
N LYS A 178 26.93 24.16 17.44
CA LYS A 178 27.38 23.95 16.07
C LYS A 178 27.14 22.51 15.63
N LEU A 179 26.65 22.37 14.41
CA LEU A 179 26.40 21.09 13.74
C LEU A 179 27.27 21.02 12.48
N TYR A 180 27.96 19.91 12.27
CA TYR A 180 28.91 19.73 11.16
C TYR A 180 28.34 18.76 10.11
N GLU A 181 28.33 19.17 8.83
CA GLU A 181 27.66 18.40 7.75
C GLU A 181 28.20 17.00 7.52
N THR A 182 29.51 16.84 7.35
CA THR A 182 30.09 15.52 7.03
C THR A 182 30.27 14.65 8.26
N SER A 183 30.77 15.20 9.37
CA SER A 183 31.09 14.41 10.56
C SER A 183 29.87 14.13 11.45
N ASN A 184 28.81 14.93 11.32
CA ASN A 184 27.68 14.96 12.25
C ASN A 184 28.08 15.27 13.71
N ASP A 185 29.26 15.87 13.91
CA ASP A 185 29.68 16.32 15.24
C ASP A 185 28.76 17.43 15.77
N ILE A 186 28.59 17.43 17.09
CA ILE A 186 27.87 18.48 17.82
C ILE A 186 28.90 19.20 18.69
N GLU A 187 28.96 20.52 18.61
CA GLU A 187 29.78 21.32 19.52
C GLU A 187 28.98 22.35 20.29
N TYR A 188 29.31 22.46 21.57
CA TYR A 188 28.88 23.56 22.41
C TYR A 188 30.08 24.42 22.78
N CYS A 189 30.03 25.71 22.46
CA CYS A 189 31.07 26.70 22.78
C CYS A 189 30.49 27.73 23.75
N TYR A 190 31.28 28.19 24.74
CA TYR A 190 30.77 29.09 25.79
C TYR A 190 31.62 30.35 25.98
N ASN A 191 30.96 31.42 26.43
CA ASN A 191 31.58 32.63 26.91
C ASN A 191 30.80 33.16 28.13
N PRO A 192 31.37 33.13 29.36
CA PRO A 192 30.77 33.81 30.49
C PRO A 192 30.84 35.32 30.25
N GLU A 193 29.68 35.97 30.37
CA GLU A 193 29.56 37.42 30.18
C GLU A 193 29.80 38.16 31.50
N THR A 194 29.92 39.49 31.42
CA THR A 194 30.21 40.34 32.59
C THR A 194 29.06 40.46 33.58
N GLY A 195 27.83 40.06 33.20
CA GLY A 195 26.68 40.06 34.09
C GLY A 195 26.88 39.13 35.27
N ALA A 196 26.61 39.65 36.47
CA ALA A 196 26.67 38.86 37.68
C ALA A 196 25.50 37.86 37.73
N ALA A 197 25.79 36.63 38.16
CA ALA A 197 24.74 35.68 38.50
C ALA A 197 23.96 36.21 39.72
N SER A 198 22.66 36.46 39.58
CA SER A 198 21.80 36.92 40.67
C SER A 198 21.25 35.72 41.44
N GLY A 199 21.75 35.46 42.66
CA GLY A 199 21.34 34.33 43.50
C GLY A 199 22.09 33.02 43.18
N SER A 200 21.69 31.91 43.81
CA SER A 200 22.23 30.59 43.50
C SER A 200 21.91 30.23 42.05
N LEU A 201 22.96 29.98 41.25
CA LEU A 201 22.82 29.52 39.87
C LEU A 201 21.86 28.32 39.83
N LYS A 202 20.90 28.36 38.91
CA LYS A 202 19.90 27.30 38.75
C LYS A 202 20.56 26.11 38.06
N ALA A 203 20.20 24.91 38.51
CA ALA A 203 20.67 23.65 37.93
C ALA A 203 20.50 23.68 36.41
N THR A 204 21.59 23.33 35.72
CA THR A 204 21.71 23.32 34.27
C THR A 204 22.17 21.94 33.82
N SER A 205 22.00 21.59 32.56
CA SER A 205 22.46 20.32 32.01
C SER A 205 23.03 20.50 30.61
N ILE A 206 24.20 19.91 30.40
CA ILE A 206 24.90 19.94 29.12
C ILE A 206 24.98 18.50 28.63
N GLY A 207 24.49 18.24 27.43
CA GLY A 207 24.46 16.87 26.90
C GLY A 207 23.71 16.73 25.58
N VAL A 208 23.64 15.47 25.15
CA VAL A 208 22.86 15.00 24.01
C VAL A 208 21.89 13.96 24.52
N PHE A 209 20.64 14.05 24.09
CA PHE A 209 19.61 13.08 24.44
C PHE A 209 18.79 12.70 23.22
N ARG A 210 18.56 11.41 23.06
CA ARG A 210 17.69 10.84 22.05
C ARG A 210 16.76 9.83 22.69
N ASN A 211 15.45 10.07 22.56
CA ASN A 211 14.41 9.17 23.01
C ASN A 211 14.04 8.20 21.88
N LEU A 212 14.18 6.90 22.14
CA LEU A 212 13.79 5.82 21.24
C LEU A 212 12.48 5.15 21.70
N SER A 213 11.82 5.63 22.75
CA SER A 213 10.53 5.10 23.24
C SER A 213 9.33 5.73 22.51
N PRO A 214 8.30 4.94 22.15
CA PRO A 214 7.06 5.46 21.58
C PRO A 214 6.06 5.99 22.63
N ASN A 215 6.26 5.67 23.92
CA ASN A 215 5.32 6.01 25.00
C ASN A 215 5.66 7.31 25.73
N ILE A 216 4.64 7.99 26.26
CA ILE A 216 4.78 9.00 27.32
C ILE A 216 5.53 8.34 28.47
N ILE A 217 6.71 8.87 28.77
CA ILE A 217 7.55 8.36 29.83
C ILE A 217 7.13 9.09 31.10
N ASN A 218 6.60 8.36 32.07
CA ASN A 218 6.27 8.91 33.38
C ASN A 218 7.36 8.58 34.42
N ASP A 219 8.34 7.75 34.03
CA ASP A 219 9.42 7.30 34.89
C ASP A 219 10.68 6.98 34.06
N TYR A 220 11.69 7.85 34.16
CA TYR A 220 12.97 7.70 33.45
C TYR A 220 13.88 6.60 33.99
N THR A 221 13.60 6.07 35.19
CA THR A 221 14.47 5.10 35.87
C THR A 221 14.18 3.64 35.48
N THR A 222 12.99 3.38 34.91
CA THR A 222 12.54 2.05 34.48
C THR A 222 12.54 1.86 32.96
N ILE A 223 12.98 2.86 32.19
CA ILE A 223 13.10 2.75 30.73
C ILE A 223 14.14 1.70 30.37
N ASN A 224 13.73 0.78 29.52
CA ASN A 224 14.60 -0.18 28.88
C ASN A 224 15.79 0.55 28.20
N PRO A 225 17.07 0.22 28.50
CA PRO A 225 18.24 0.85 27.89
C PRO A 225 18.26 0.78 26.35
N TYR A 226 17.44 -0.07 25.71
CA TYR A 226 17.24 -0.09 24.25
C TYR A 226 16.41 1.09 23.71
N ASN A 227 15.77 1.88 24.58
CA ASN A 227 14.81 2.93 24.21
C ASN A 227 15.33 4.37 24.46
N LYS A 228 16.63 4.58 24.68
CA LYS A 228 17.25 5.92 24.75
C LYS A 228 18.74 5.90 24.42
N GLN A 229 19.27 6.99 23.88
CA GLN A 229 20.70 7.25 23.71
C GLN A 229 21.02 8.61 24.31
N GLN A 230 22.01 8.69 25.19
CA GLN A 230 22.33 9.95 25.86
C GLN A 230 23.78 10.02 26.33
N LEU A 231 24.28 11.24 26.48
CA LEU A 231 25.51 11.53 27.19
C LEU A 231 25.40 12.92 27.82
N TRP A 232 25.58 12.99 29.14
CA TRP A 232 25.48 14.22 29.92
C TRP A 232 26.79 14.51 30.65
N LEU A 233 27.13 15.78 30.80
CA LEU A 233 28.25 16.22 31.63
C LEU A 233 27.86 16.19 33.12
N LYS A 234 28.82 15.86 33.98
CA LYS A 234 28.69 15.95 35.44
C LYS A 234 29.19 17.28 36.00
N ASP A 235 30.07 17.95 35.27
CA ASP A 235 30.67 19.22 35.63
C ASP A 235 31.04 20.02 34.35
N VAL A 236 31.44 21.28 34.52
CA VAL A 236 31.80 22.20 33.42
C VAL A 236 33.30 22.50 33.35
N THR A 237 34.13 21.55 33.79
CA THR A 237 35.60 21.71 33.77
C THR A 237 36.17 21.45 32.38
N ASN A 238 37.47 21.68 32.21
CA ASN A 238 38.19 21.34 30.98
C ASN A 238 38.36 19.82 30.77
N THR A 239 38.07 18.99 31.78
CA THR A 239 38.08 17.52 31.71
C THR A 239 36.85 16.94 32.41
N PRO A 240 35.64 17.19 31.85
CA PRO A 240 34.42 16.87 32.55
C PRO A 240 34.18 15.36 32.63
N ALA A 241 33.67 14.89 33.76
CA ALA A 241 33.13 13.54 33.85
C ALA A 241 31.77 13.46 33.14
N THR A 242 31.38 12.26 32.68
CA THR A 242 30.10 12.05 31.97
C THR A 242 29.18 11.05 32.68
N ASP A 243 27.89 11.11 32.35
CA ASP A 243 26.85 10.13 32.72
C ASP A 243 25.99 9.80 31.50
N ASP A 244 25.83 8.52 31.19
CA ASP A 244 24.92 8.01 30.16
C ASP A 244 23.72 7.25 30.74
N ALA A 245 23.69 7.04 32.06
CA ALA A 245 22.61 6.33 32.75
C ALA A 245 21.52 7.29 33.24
N LYS A 246 21.91 8.44 33.77
CA LYS A 246 21.00 9.46 34.29
C LYS A 246 20.83 10.60 33.31
N VAL A 247 19.59 11.00 33.12
CA VAL A 247 19.32 12.31 32.55
C VAL A 247 19.66 13.33 33.63
N PHE A 248 20.42 14.35 33.26
CA PHE A 248 20.71 15.52 34.09
C PHE A 248 21.74 15.32 35.22
N THR A 249 22.70 16.24 35.26
CA THR A 249 23.50 16.52 36.46
C THR A 249 23.31 17.99 36.80
N ALA A 250 22.86 18.30 38.02
CA ALA A 250 22.61 19.68 38.42
C ALA A 250 23.92 20.47 38.53
N MET A 251 24.27 21.19 37.46
CA MET A 251 25.44 22.06 37.42
C MET A 251 25.04 23.50 37.74
N THR A 252 25.83 24.17 38.59
CA THR A 252 25.57 25.53 39.08
C THR A 252 26.78 26.45 38.87
N THR A 253 27.62 26.14 37.89
CA THR A 253 28.82 26.90 37.54
C THR A 253 28.83 27.18 36.05
N ARG A 254 29.37 28.34 35.66
CA ARG A 254 29.49 28.71 34.24
C ARG A 254 30.71 28.02 33.63
N PRO A 255 30.60 27.44 32.42
CA PRO A 255 31.78 27.09 31.64
C PRO A 255 32.67 28.32 31.43
N GLU A 256 33.99 28.14 31.44
CA GLU A 256 34.93 29.22 31.20
C GLU A 256 34.85 29.76 29.76
N SER A 257 35.37 30.98 29.54
CA SER A 257 35.43 31.56 28.19
C SER A 257 36.24 30.66 27.25
N GLY A 258 35.68 30.38 26.08
CA GLY A 258 36.31 29.51 25.07
C GLY A 258 36.28 28.03 25.42
N GLN A 259 35.55 27.60 26.47
CA GLN A 259 35.34 26.18 26.72
C GLN A 259 34.51 25.57 25.58
N ILE A 260 34.96 24.43 25.04
CA ILE A 260 34.30 23.71 23.95
C ILE A 260 34.07 22.26 24.38
N TYR A 261 32.83 21.80 24.26
CA TYR A 261 32.45 20.40 24.40
C TYR A 261 31.99 19.88 23.05
N ARG A 262 32.69 18.88 22.52
CA ARG A 262 32.34 18.23 21.26
C ARG A 262 31.87 16.81 21.52
N PHE A 263 30.65 16.52 21.07
CA PHE A 263 30.06 15.19 21.06
C PHE A 263 30.20 14.61 19.66
N THR A 264 30.88 13.48 19.57
CA THR A 264 31.04 12.72 18.32
C THR A 264 30.22 11.44 18.45
N ASP A 265 29.37 11.17 17.46
CA ASP A 265 28.67 9.90 17.36
C ASP A 265 29.70 8.80 17.09
N ASN A 266 29.77 7.78 17.95
CA ASN A 266 30.73 6.68 17.82
C ASN A 266 30.35 5.67 16.72
N GLY A 267 29.32 5.97 15.93
CA GLY A 267 28.81 5.11 14.88
C GLY A 267 27.75 4.18 15.45
N VAL A 268 26.49 4.54 15.28
CA VAL A 268 25.39 3.60 15.48
C VAL A 268 25.35 2.64 14.29
N ASN A 269 25.50 1.33 14.56
CA ASN A 269 25.14 0.33 13.56
C ASN A 269 23.61 0.33 13.43
N CYS A 270 23.10 1.15 12.51
CA CYS A 270 21.68 1.25 12.21
C CYS A 270 21.22 -0.04 11.51
N GLY A 271 20.96 -1.05 12.31
CA GLY A 271 20.13 -2.16 11.88
C GLY A 271 18.71 -1.66 11.65
N TYR A 272 18.29 -1.59 10.39
CA TYR A 272 16.92 -1.24 10.03
C TYR A 272 16.01 -2.41 10.38
N TYR A 273 15.47 -2.39 11.60
CA TYR A 273 14.63 -3.47 12.14
C TYR A 273 13.23 -2.98 12.51
N GLY A 274 12.84 -1.77 12.13
CA GLY A 274 11.54 -1.21 12.47
C GLY A 274 10.52 -1.40 11.35
N ARG A 275 9.76 -0.34 11.07
CA ARG A 275 8.77 -0.32 10.00
C ARG A 275 9.40 -0.13 8.63
N THR A 276 8.92 -0.89 7.65
CA THR A 276 9.23 -0.79 6.22
C THR A 276 7.93 -0.57 5.46
N VAL A 277 7.92 0.35 4.50
CA VAL A 277 6.75 0.66 3.66
C VAL A 277 7.08 0.41 2.20
N LEU A 278 6.34 -0.49 1.55
CA LEU A 278 6.41 -0.68 0.11
C LEU A 278 5.37 0.21 -0.56
N ASN A 279 5.77 0.89 -1.64
CA ASN A 279 4.94 1.81 -2.40
C ASN A 279 4.29 2.90 -1.52
N GLU A 280 5.11 3.81 -0.99
CA GLU A 280 4.66 4.90 -0.10
C GLU A 280 3.53 5.76 -0.71
N ALA A 281 3.57 5.95 -2.03
CA ALA A 281 2.55 6.67 -2.81
C ALA A 281 1.30 5.82 -3.17
N GLY A 282 1.30 4.55 -2.79
CA GLY A 282 0.19 3.62 -2.94
C GLY A 282 -1.01 3.96 -2.06
N GLY A 283 -2.06 3.16 -2.16
CA GLY A 283 -3.29 3.31 -1.38
C GLY A 283 -4.53 3.59 -2.23
N THR A 284 -4.39 3.82 -3.53
CA THR A 284 -5.50 4.08 -4.46
C THR A 284 -5.59 3.01 -5.54
N ASN A 285 -6.68 2.94 -6.29
CA ASN A 285 -6.76 2.03 -7.44
C ASN A 285 -5.68 2.32 -8.50
N ALA A 286 -5.38 3.60 -8.74
CA ALA A 286 -4.42 4.01 -9.76
C ALA A 286 -2.96 3.77 -9.33
N THR A 287 -2.66 3.90 -8.03
CA THR A 287 -1.30 3.76 -7.49
C THR A 287 -1.03 2.39 -6.87
N GLY A 288 -2.02 1.50 -6.84
CA GLY A 288 -1.94 0.17 -6.24
C GLY A 288 -1.97 0.20 -4.70
N MET A 289 -1.55 -0.90 -4.09
CA MET A 289 -1.50 -1.05 -2.63
C MET A 289 -0.29 -0.33 -2.02
N LYS A 290 -0.47 0.23 -0.83
CA LYS A 290 0.61 0.61 0.09
C LYS A 290 0.71 -0.48 1.16
N ILE A 291 1.91 -1.03 1.34
CA ILE A 291 2.14 -2.16 2.24
C ILE A 291 3.07 -1.72 3.37
N THR A 292 2.58 -1.78 4.60
CA THR A 292 3.34 -1.44 5.79
C THR A 292 3.70 -2.71 6.55
N LEU A 293 5.00 -2.93 6.75
CA LEU A 293 5.56 -4.11 7.40
C LEU A 293 6.37 -3.70 8.63
N THR A 294 6.41 -4.53 9.66
CA THR A 294 7.36 -4.37 10.77
C THR A 294 8.53 -5.36 10.67
N GLY A 295 9.59 -5.08 11.42
CA GLY A 295 10.76 -5.96 11.51
C GLY A 295 10.49 -7.32 12.14
N ALA A 296 9.32 -7.59 12.69
CA ALA A 296 8.93 -8.92 13.16
C ALA A 296 7.88 -9.61 12.26
N GLY A 297 7.62 -9.04 11.07
CA GLY A 297 6.76 -9.62 10.05
C GLY A 297 5.27 -9.34 10.25
N ASN A 298 4.92 -8.30 11.02
CA ASN A 298 3.54 -7.84 11.11
C ASN A 298 3.22 -6.96 9.91
N ILE A 299 1.97 -6.97 9.44
CA ILE A 299 1.57 -6.37 8.17
C ILE A 299 0.26 -5.60 8.27
N GLN A 300 0.20 -4.45 7.59
CA GLN A 300 -1.00 -3.67 7.29
C GLN A 300 -0.98 -3.27 5.82
N ILE A 301 -2.15 -3.26 5.19
CA ILE A 301 -2.32 -2.97 3.77
C ILE A 301 -3.33 -1.84 3.62
N TYR A 302 -2.96 -0.82 2.87
CA TYR A 302 -3.83 0.29 2.51
C TYR A 302 -4.12 0.25 1.01
N ARG A 303 -5.40 0.22 0.66
CA ARG A 303 -5.90 0.06 -0.70
C ARG A 303 -7.28 0.72 -0.81
N LYS A 304 -7.59 1.35 -1.95
CA LYS A 304 -8.90 2.03 -2.14
C LYS A 304 -9.22 3.05 -1.05
N LEU A 305 -8.20 3.74 -0.55
CA LEU A 305 -8.30 4.68 0.57
C LEU A 305 -8.78 4.04 1.88
N GLN A 306 -8.65 2.71 2.01
CA GLN A 306 -9.08 1.94 3.16
C GLN A 306 -8.02 0.93 3.59
N ASN A 307 -7.89 0.73 4.89
CA ASN A 307 -7.08 -0.38 5.39
C ASN A 307 -7.76 -1.71 5.05
N GLN A 308 -6.98 -2.78 4.97
CA GLN A 308 -7.48 -4.13 4.65
C GLN A 308 -7.35 -5.09 5.82
N ILE A 309 -6.30 -5.02 6.64
CA ILE A 309 -6.10 -6.01 7.72
C ILE A 309 -6.73 -5.53 9.03
N TYR A 310 -6.69 -4.22 9.29
CA TYR A 310 -7.30 -3.63 10.48
C TYR A 310 -7.83 -2.23 10.19
N ASN A 311 -8.81 -1.76 10.97
CA ASN A 311 -9.34 -0.40 10.83
C ASN A 311 -8.28 0.72 10.93
N VAL A 312 -8.64 1.93 10.52
CA VAL A 312 -7.74 3.09 10.48
C VAL A 312 -7.23 3.55 11.86
N SER A 313 -7.98 3.24 12.92
CA SER A 313 -7.56 3.57 14.30
C SER A 313 -6.41 2.68 14.77
N ASN A 314 -6.19 1.54 14.11
CA ASN A 314 -5.16 0.58 14.45
C ASN A 314 -4.14 0.40 13.31
N ASP A 315 -3.68 1.50 12.73
CA ASP A 315 -2.63 1.46 11.70
C ASP A 315 -1.22 1.27 12.30
N LEU A 316 -0.30 0.73 11.50
CA LEU A 316 1.13 0.60 11.84
C LEU A 316 1.82 1.97 11.70
N LEU A 317 1.42 2.92 12.56
CA LEU A 317 1.78 4.34 12.46
C LEU A 317 3.21 4.66 12.94
N THR A 318 3.87 3.76 13.68
CA THR A 318 5.19 4.04 14.28
C THR A 318 6.35 3.63 13.37
N GLY A 319 7.26 4.58 13.11
CA GLY A 319 8.51 4.36 12.36
C GLY A 319 9.65 3.79 13.21
N THR A 320 10.48 2.96 12.58
CA THR A 320 11.87 2.53 12.89
C THR A 320 12.25 1.91 14.25
N ILE A 321 11.44 1.99 15.32
CA ILE A 321 11.89 1.61 16.68
C ILE A 321 11.17 0.42 17.34
N ASP A 322 10.01 -0.01 16.84
CA ASP A 322 9.27 -1.15 17.40
C ASP A 322 9.05 -2.25 16.34
N PRO A 323 10.01 -3.21 16.21
CA PRO A 323 9.86 -4.34 15.29
C PRO A 323 8.59 -5.17 15.52
N TYR A 324 8.09 -5.21 16.76
CA TYR A 324 7.00 -6.10 17.16
C TYR A 324 5.64 -5.41 17.21
N SER A 325 5.57 -4.14 16.79
CA SER A 325 4.31 -3.40 16.70
C SER A 325 3.32 -4.14 15.82
N VAL A 326 2.05 -4.11 16.22
CA VAL A 326 0.95 -4.79 15.53
C VAL A 326 -0.19 -3.80 15.29
N PRO A 327 -0.91 -3.93 14.16
CA PRO A 327 -2.11 -3.14 13.89
C PRO A 327 -3.35 -3.61 14.66
N GLY A 328 -3.22 -4.49 15.68
CA GLY A 328 -4.39 -5.00 16.40
C GLY A 328 -4.08 -6.23 17.26
N THR A 329 -5.05 -7.11 17.42
CA THR A 329 -5.01 -8.22 18.39
C THR A 329 -4.51 -9.56 17.83
N GLN A 330 -4.57 -9.78 16.52
CA GLN A 330 -4.11 -10.98 15.81
C GLN A 330 -3.35 -10.57 14.54
N ASN A 331 -2.03 -10.67 14.59
CA ASN A 331 -1.18 -10.41 13.43
C ASN A 331 0.18 -11.10 13.59
N GLY A 332 0.74 -11.58 12.49
CA GLY A 332 2.15 -11.90 12.36
C GLY A 332 2.50 -13.37 12.30
N LEU A 333 3.78 -13.64 12.50
CA LEU A 333 4.42 -14.95 12.33
C LEU A 333 4.55 -15.70 13.66
N VAL A 334 4.40 -17.02 13.62
CA VAL A 334 4.76 -17.91 14.73
C VAL A 334 5.62 -19.04 14.18
N LEU A 335 6.82 -19.24 14.74
CA LEU A 335 7.72 -20.34 14.39
C LEU A 335 7.76 -21.31 15.57
N SER A 336 7.60 -22.61 15.33
CA SER A 336 7.83 -23.65 16.34
C SER A 336 9.01 -24.53 15.98
N ILE A 337 9.71 -24.99 17.02
CA ILE A 337 10.78 -25.98 16.96
C ILE A 337 10.41 -27.06 17.98
N GLY A 338 9.87 -28.19 17.51
CA GLY A 338 9.20 -29.17 18.38
C GLY A 338 7.99 -28.53 19.07
N ASP A 339 7.93 -28.62 20.39
CA ASP A 339 6.82 -28.04 21.21
C ASP A 339 7.10 -26.60 21.67
N THR A 340 8.21 -25.99 21.29
CA THR A 340 8.56 -24.61 21.69
C THR A 340 8.24 -23.65 20.56
N TYR A 341 7.50 -22.58 20.83
CA TYR A 341 7.09 -21.60 19.82
C TYR A 341 7.60 -20.18 20.10
N TYR A 342 7.81 -19.42 19.04
CA TYR A 342 8.37 -18.08 19.03
C TYR A 342 7.51 -17.15 18.17
N THR A 343 7.22 -15.94 18.65
CA THR A 343 6.23 -15.06 18.00
C THR A 343 6.86 -13.78 17.44
N GLY A 344 6.41 -13.35 16.26
CA GLY A 344 6.73 -12.05 15.67
C GLY A 344 5.70 -10.96 16.04
N GLY A 345 4.45 -11.35 16.23
CA GLY A 345 3.36 -10.44 16.59
C GLY A 345 2.57 -10.93 17.80
N THR A 346 1.25 -10.76 17.74
CA THR A 346 0.31 -11.22 18.77
C THR A 346 -0.23 -12.61 18.51
N MET A 347 0.00 -13.16 17.30
CA MET A 347 -0.29 -14.55 17.01
C MET A 347 0.42 -15.48 17.99
N THR A 348 -0.30 -16.50 18.46
CA THR A 348 0.15 -17.45 19.47
C THR A 348 -0.60 -18.77 19.31
N THR A 349 -0.08 -19.84 19.90
CA THR A 349 -0.79 -21.12 20.05
C THR A 349 -1.17 -21.32 21.52
N ASN A 350 -2.32 -21.95 21.77
CA ASN A 350 -2.79 -22.23 23.12
C ASN A 350 -2.05 -23.41 23.78
N LYS A 351 -1.16 -24.10 23.05
CA LYS A 351 -0.53 -25.33 23.51
C LYS A 351 0.94 -25.35 23.05
N GLY A 352 1.85 -25.65 23.97
CA GLY A 352 3.30 -25.60 23.74
C GLY A 352 4.02 -24.69 24.73
N THR A 353 5.35 -24.70 24.71
CA THR A 353 6.18 -23.84 25.57
C THR A 353 6.54 -22.55 24.84
N TYR A 354 6.25 -21.40 25.45
CA TYR A 354 6.63 -20.10 24.88
C TYR A 354 8.15 -19.90 24.99
N GLY A 355 8.83 -19.83 23.84
CA GLY A 355 10.26 -19.61 23.71
C GLY A 355 10.68 -18.13 23.66
N GLY A 356 9.71 -17.21 23.61
CA GLY A 356 9.94 -15.78 23.51
C GLY A 356 9.59 -15.21 22.12
N LYS A 357 10.03 -13.97 21.87
CA LYS A 357 9.86 -13.32 20.57
C LYS A 357 10.90 -13.85 19.55
N LEU A 358 10.53 -13.87 18.28
CA LEU A 358 11.48 -14.08 17.18
C LEU A 358 12.52 -12.96 17.19
N LEU A 359 13.80 -13.32 17.27
CA LEU A 359 14.89 -12.34 17.23
C LEU A 359 14.94 -11.71 15.84
N VAL A 360 14.75 -10.40 15.74
CA VAL A 360 14.91 -9.67 14.49
C VAL A 360 16.39 -9.50 14.16
N ILE A 361 16.83 -10.09 13.05
CA ILE A 361 18.22 -10.06 12.57
C ILE A 361 18.42 -8.95 11.54
N SER A 362 17.50 -8.79 10.58
CA SER A 362 17.54 -7.74 9.56
C SER A 362 16.21 -7.50 8.87
N SER A 363 15.98 -6.28 8.38
CA SER A 363 14.95 -5.93 7.39
C SER A 363 15.61 -5.12 6.28
N THR A 364 15.03 -5.09 5.08
CA THR A 364 15.49 -4.17 4.03
C THR A 364 15.37 -2.74 4.52
N GLU A 365 16.41 -1.94 4.32
CA GLU A 365 16.35 -0.51 4.64
C GLU A 365 15.31 0.20 3.76
N GLN A 366 14.53 1.11 4.35
CA GLN A 366 13.46 1.83 3.66
C GLN A 366 13.88 2.48 2.33
N LYS A 367 15.11 2.97 2.21
CA LYS A 367 15.61 3.59 0.96
C LYS A 367 15.94 2.58 -0.15
N PHE A 368 16.04 1.30 0.18
CA PHE A 368 16.38 0.21 -0.75
C PHE A 368 15.20 -0.71 -1.08
N VAL A 369 14.00 -0.42 -0.55
CA VAL A 369 12.84 -1.27 -0.81
C VAL A 369 12.39 -1.22 -2.26
N GLU A 370 12.58 -0.10 -2.97
CA GLU A 370 12.26 -0.01 -4.40
C GLU A 370 13.47 -0.47 -5.21
N VAL A 371 13.43 -1.72 -5.68
CA VAL A 371 14.54 -2.36 -6.41
C VAL A 371 14.61 -1.92 -7.87
N SER A 372 13.48 -1.48 -8.42
CA SER A 372 13.35 -0.82 -9.72
C SER A 372 12.01 -0.06 -9.76
N PRO A 373 11.82 0.93 -10.63
CA PRO A 373 10.59 1.72 -10.66
C PRO A 373 9.31 0.87 -10.60
N GLY A 374 8.52 1.06 -9.55
CA GLY A 374 7.25 0.35 -9.31
C GLY A 374 7.39 -1.11 -8.83
N LYS A 375 8.61 -1.60 -8.56
CA LYS A 375 8.85 -2.93 -7.97
C LYS A 375 9.55 -2.79 -6.63
N PHE A 376 8.97 -3.41 -5.62
CA PHE A 376 9.36 -3.28 -4.24
C PHE A 376 9.67 -4.64 -3.62
N GLU A 377 10.68 -4.69 -2.76
CA GLU A 377 11.07 -5.89 -2.02
C GLU A 377 11.48 -5.54 -0.58
N ASN A 378 10.96 -6.31 0.38
CA ASN A 378 11.47 -6.33 1.75
C ASN A 378 11.91 -7.75 2.13
N VAL A 379 13.17 -7.90 2.51
CA VAL A 379 13.76 -9.15 3.00
C VAL A 379 13.92 -9.04 4.50
N LEU A 380 13.07 -9.76 5.22
CA LEU A 380 13.09 -9.87 6.66
C LEU A 380 13.82 -11.14 7.08
N LYS A 381 14.84 -11.02 7.95
CA LYS A 381 15.54 -12.15 8.56
C LYS A 381 15.29 -12.15 10.06
N LEU A 382 14.79 -13.29 10.54
CA LEU A 382 14.43 -13.57 11.92
C LEU A 382 15.19 -14.82 12.40
N ALA A 383 15.30 -14.98 13.71
CA ALA A 383 15.88 -16.17 14.32
C ALA A 383 15.14 -16.63 15.58
N ALA A 384 15.20 -17.93 15.85
CA ALA A 384 14.81 -18.54 17.11
C ALA A 384 15.98 -19.37 17.65
N VAL A 385 16.22 -19.31 18.96
CA VAL A 385 17.30 -20.08 19.61
C VAL A 385 16.70 -21.12 20.53
N LYS A 386 17.02 -22.40 20.28
CA LYS A 386 16.60 -23.53 21.12
C LYS A 386 17.81 -24.43 21.39
N LYS A 387 18.08 -24.71 22.67
CA LYS A 387 19.21 -25.57 23.12
C LYS A 387 20.57 -25.16 22.53
N GLY A 388 20.81 -23.84 22.36
CA GLY A 388 22.06 -23.32 21.80
C GLY A 388 22.18 -23.38 20.28
N LEU A 389 21.16 -23.87 19.57
CA LEU A 389 21.09 -23.86 18.10
C LEU A 389 20.24 -22.69 17.62
N THR A 390 20.70 -22.02 16.55
CA THR A 390 20.00 -20.91 15.91
C THR A 390 19.28 -21.38 14.66
N TYR A 391 17.96 -21.19 14.62
CA TYR A 391 17.09 -21.48 13.49
C TYR A 391 16.74 -20.16 12.82
N TYR A 392 16.92 -20.06 11.50
CA TYR A 392 16.65 -18.83 10.77
C TYR A 392 15.34 -18.90 10.01
N LEU A 393 14.59 -17.81 10.00
CA LEU A 393 13.43 -17.58 9.17
C LEU A 393 13.69 -16.33 8.33
N THR A 394 13.75 -16.48 7.01
CA THR A 394 13.79 -15.37 6.07
C THR A 394 12.43 -15.24 5.38
N VAL A 395 11.81 -14.07 5.45
CA VAL A 395 10.54 -13.76 4.80
C VAL A 395 10.78 -12.65 3.78
N THR A 396 10.55 -12.94 2.51
CA THR A 396 10.67 -11.95 1.43
C THR A 396 9.29 -11.54 0.96
N TYR A 397 8.99 -10.25 1.05
CA TYR A 397 7.77 -9.64 0.55
C TYR A 397 8.09 -8.91 -0.75
N SER A 398 7.52 -9.36 -1.88
CA SER A 398 7.77 -8.77 -3.20
C SER A 398 6.46 -8.22 -3.79
N TYR A 399 6.47 -6.96 -4.19
CA TYR A 399 5.30 -6.24 -4.68
C TYR A 399 5.60 -5.50 -5.99
N THR A 400 4.67 -5.55 -6.95
CA THR A 400 4.75 -4.76 -8.19
C THR A 400 3.52 -3.86 -8.26
N ALA A 401 3.71 -2.55 -8.26
CA ALA A 401 2.61 -1.60 -8.41
C ALA A 401 2.11 -1.56 -9.88
N PRO A 402 0.80 -1.39 -10.12
CA PRO A 402 -0.29 -1.21 -9.16
C PRO A 402 -1.07 -2.52 -8.87
N GLU A 403 -0.41 -3.68 -8.83
CA GLU A 403 -1.11 -4.96 -8.67
C GLU A 403 -1.87 -5.05 -7.34
N ASN A 404 -2.91 -5.89 -7.29
CA ASN A 404 -3.67 -6.16 -6.07
C ASN A 404 -3.18 -7.43 -5.34
N LYS A 405 -1.92 -7.83 -5.59
CA LYS A 405 -1.30 -9.01 -5.00
C LYS A 405 0.11 -8.70 -4.48
N LEU A 406 0.47 -9.35 -3.39
CA LEU A 406 1.79 -9.33 -2.77
C LEU A 406 2.34 -10.77 -2.73
N LYS A 407 3.55 -11.01 -3.20
CA LYS A 407 4.19 -12.33 -3.07
C LYS A 407 4.95 -12.41 -1.75
N ILE A 408 4.79 -13.51 -1.03
CA ILE A 408 5.51 -13.81 0.21
C ILE A 408 6.28 -15.12 0.02
N ASN A 409 7.59 -15.09 0.21
CA ASN A 409 8.44 -16.26 0.22
C ASN A 409 9.01 -16.49 1.63
N TYR A 410 8.70 -17.63 2.21
CA TYR A 410 9.24 -18.08 3.50
C TYR A 410 10.41 -19.00 3.23
N SER A 411 11.52 -18.79 3.92
CA SER A 411 12.72 -19.64 3.85
C SER A 411 13.23 -19.93 5.25
N VAL A 412 13.09 -21.18 5.68
CA VAL A 412 13.52 -21.65 7.00
C VAL A 412 14.85 -22.39 6.85
N THR A 413 15.85 -22.01 7.66
CA THR A 413 17.11 -22.74 7.78
C THR A 413 17.19 -23.45 9.12
N ILE A 414 17.27 -24.77 9.05
CA ILE A 414 17.40 -25.68 10.18
C ILE A 414 18.90 -26.01 10.34
N PRO A 415 19.52 -25.70 11.48
CA PRO A 415 20.95 -25.90 11.67
C PRO A 415 21.30 -27.39 11.77
N GLU A 416 22.56 -27.72 11.45
CA GLU A 416 23.13 -29.01 11.84
C GLU A 416 23.12 -29.15 13.38
N GLY A 417 23.00 -30.38 13.88
CA GLY A 417 22.94 -30.64 15.34
C GLY A 417 21.54 -30.62 15.95
N ASN A 418 20.45 -30.50 15.17
CA ASN A 418 19.08 -30.78 15.63
C ASN A 418 18.86 -32.29 15.89
N GLU A 419 19.59 -32.84 16.85
CA GLU A 419 19.63 -34.29 17.15
C GLU A 419 18.31 -34.82 17.72
N SER A 420 17.53 -33.96 18.40
CA SER A 420 16.18 -34.33 18.87
C SER A 420 15.18 -34.50 17.73
N LYS A 421 15.56 -34.19 16.48
CA LYS A 421 14.69 -34.21 15.31
C LYS A 421 13.40 -33.41 15.55
N ASP A 422 13.54 -32.30 16.27
CA ASP A 422 12.44 -31.39 16.55
C ASP A 422 11.95 -30.79 15.22
N PRO A 423 10.69 -31.04 14.80
CA PRO A 423 10.15 -30.47 13.58
C PRO A 423 10.00 -28.96 13.67
N VAL A 424 10.35 -28.27 12.59
CA VAL A 424 10.30 -26.81 12.46
C VAL A 424 9.10 -26.42 11.61
N ARG A 425 8.24 -25.56 12.13
CA ARG A 425 6.95 -25.24 11.53
C ARG A 425 6.67 -23.76 11.65
N LEU A 426 5.90 -23.21 10.71
CA LEU A 426 5.61 -21.79 10.61
C LEU A 426 4.11 -21.59 10.41
N ALA A 427 3.53 -20.66 11.14
CA ALA A 427 2.21 -20.12 10.87
C ALA A 427 2.30 -18.62 10.57
N HIS A 428 1.47 -18.14 9.66
CA HIS A 428 1.31 -16.72 9.35
C HIS A 428 -0.19 -16.42 9.23
N ALA A 429 -0.67 -15.48 10.04
CA ALA A 429 -2.09 -15.19 10.11
C ALA A 429 -2.37 -13.78 10.65
N TRP A 430 -3.59 -13.32 10.43
CA TRP A 430 -4.09 -12.04 10.93
C TRP A 430 -5.61 -11.96 10.88
N ASP A 431 -6.14 -10.95 11.55
CA ASP A 431 -7.51 -10.45 11.43
C ASP A 431 -7.74 -9.71 10.10
N THR A 432 -8.96 -9.70 9.57
CA THR A 432 -9.31 -9.08 8.29
C THR A 432 -10.32 -7.95 8.45
N TYR A 433 -10.16 -6.88 7.66
CA TYR A 433 -11.00 -5.68 7.68
C TYR A 433 -11.71 -5.42 6.32
N LEU A 434 -11.50 -6.29 5.31
CA LEU A 434 -12.17 -6.39 4.01
C LEU A 434 -12.60 -5.04 3.41
N SER A 435 -11.67 -4.08 3.29
CA SER A 435 -11.98 -2.73 2.80
C SER A 435 -13.12 -2.04 3.59
N GLY A 436 -12.98 -1.88 4.90
CA GLY A 436 -13.90 -1.07 5.71
C GLY A 436 -14.93 -1.82 6.56
N ASN A 437 -14.89 -3.14 6.62
CA ASN A 437 -15.85 -3.97 7.36
C ASN A 437 -15.29 -5.38 7.54
N ASP A 438 -15.60 -6.02 8.66
CA ASP A 438 -14.88 -7.25 9.04
C ASP A 438 -15.67 -8.50 8.64
N MET A 439 -16.88 -8.33 8.12
CA MET A 439 -17.81 -9.41 7.81
C MET A 439 -17.63 -9.96 6.40
N GLY A 440 -17.23 -11.22 6.28
CA GLY A 440 -17.31 -11.97 5.03
C GLY A 440 -17.47 -13.46 5.30
N PRO A 441 -18.08 -14.25 4.40
CA PRO A 441 -17.88 -15.68 4.43
C PRO A 441 -16.44 -16.04 4.06
N GLY A 442 -15.86 -16.95 4.83
CA GLY A 442 -14.63 -17.65 4.48
C GLY A 442 -14.85 -18.62 3.32
N PHE A 443 -13.79 -18.88 2.57
CA PHE A 443 -13.80 -19.82 1.45
C PHE A 443 -12.45 -20.55 1.31
N VAL A 444 -12.50 -21.70 0.66
CA VAL A 444 -11.34 -22.42 0.16
C VAL A 444 -11.65 -22.99 -1.23
N LYS A 445 -10.68 -22.93 -2.13
CA LYS A 445 -10.75 -23.46 -3.51
C LYS A 445 -9.46 -24.20 -3.85
N GLY A 446 -9.55 -25.11 -4.82
CA GLY A 446 -8.42 -25.95 -5.24
C GLY A 446 -8.25 -27.21 -4.38
N THR A 447 -7.15 -27.90 -4.60
CA THR A 447 -6.72 -29.10 -3.86
C THR A 447 -5.28 -28.92 -3.44
N ALA A 448 -4.85 -29.56 -2.34
CA ALA A 448 -3.48 -29.46 -1.87
C ALA A 448 -2.50 -29.88 -2.99
N PRO A 449 -1.42 -29.13 -3.25
CA PRO A 449 -0.99 -27.92 -2.55
C PRO A 449 -1.58 -26.61 -3.12
N ASP A 450 -2.23 -26.64 -4.29
CA ASP A 450 -2.73 -25.48 -5.06
C ASP A 450 -4.00 -24.82 -4.48
N PHE A 451 -4.03 -24.62 -3.16
CA PHE A 451 -5.15 -23.99 -2.48
C PHE A 451 -5.17 -22.46 -2.64
N ILE A 452 -6.38 -21.92 -2.68
CA ILE A 452 -6.68 -20.52 -2.40
C ILE A 452 -7.63 -20.50 -1.21
N MET A 453 -7.27 -19.77 -0.16
CA MET A 453 -8.05 -19.70 1.07
C MET A 453 -8.10 -18.27 1.56
N GLY A 454 -9.29 -17.82 1.95
CA GLY A 454 -9.46 -16.49 2.52
C GLY A 454 -10.90 -16.16 2.79
N VAL A 455 -11.20 -14.87 2.75
CA VAL A 455 -12.52 -14.30 2.98
C VAL A 455 -12.88 -13.34 1.83
N PHE A 456 -14.16 -13.26 1.49
CA PHE A 456 -14.64 -12.35 0.45
C PHE A 456 -15.92 -11.61 0.87
N ARG A 457 -16.08 -10.40 0.37
CA ARG A 457 -17.31 -9.61 0.45
C ARG A 457 -17.33 -8.65 -0.74
N LEU A 458 -18.11 -8.95 -1.77
CA LEU A 458 -18.08 -8.15 -3.01
C LEU A 458 -18.17 -6.64 -2.75
N PRO A 459 -17.21 -5.82 -3.24
CA PRO A 459 -16.07 -6.17 -4.10
C PRO A 459 -14.74 -6.49 -3.36
N ALA A 460 -14.70 -6.44 -2.03
CA ALA A 460 -13.54 -6.75 -1.20
C ALA A 460 -13.20 -8.24 -1.15
N TYR A 461 -11.92 -8.54 -1.04
CA TYR A 461 -11.38 -9.88 -1.12
C TYR A 461 -10.03 -9.93 -0.41
N GLU A 462 -9.81 -10.90 0.47
CA GLU A 462 -8.53 -11.13 1.15
C GLU A 462 -8.22 -12.61 1.19
N ALA A 463 -7.13 -13.04 0.54
CA ALA A 463 -6.83 -14.47 0.46
C ALA A 463 -5.35 -14.78 0.29
N PHE A 464 -4.94 -15.91 0.86
CA PHE A 464 -3.71 -16.59 0.50
C PHE A 464 -3.94 -17.49 -0.72
N GLN A 465 -2.91 -17.60 -1.55
CA GLN A 465 -2.80 -18.59 -2.63
C GLN A 465 -1.44 -19.25 -2.54
N TYR A 466 -1.39 -20.58 -2.50
CA TYR A 466 -0.12 -21.31 -2.60
C TYR A 466 0.49 -21.16 -4.00
N VAL A 467 1.82 -21.12 -4.08
CA VAL A 467 2.54 -20.98 -5.35
C VAL A 467 3.52 -22.13 -5.59
N ASP A 468 4.44 -22.37 -4.67
CA ASP A 468 5.50 -23.38 -4.82
C ASP A 468 6.20 -23.70 -3.48
N GLY A 469 7.02 -24.74 -3.43
CA GLY A 469 7.82 -25.15 -2.27
C GLY A 469 7.07 -26.06 -1.30
N VAL A 470 7.41 -25.99 -0.01
CA VAL A 470 6.74 -26.78 1.03
C VAL A 470 5.23 -26.45 1.04
N PRO A 471 4.34 -27.44 0.82
CA PRO A 471 2.89 -27.23 0.87
C PRO A 471 2.41 -26.70 2.21
N TRP A 472 1.26 -26.04 2.20
CA TRP A 472 0.58 -25.72 3.45
C TRP A 472 0.21 -27.01 4.18
N SER A 473 0.57 -27.09 5.47
CA SER A 473 0.13 -28.16 6.36
C SER A 473 -1.30 -27.95 6.85
N GLY A 474 -1.80 -26.71 6.82
CA GLY A 474 -3.15 -26.36 7.23
C GLY A 474 -3.50 -24.89 6.94
N TYR A 475 -4.79 -24.57 7.05
CA TYR A 475 -5.31 -23.21 6.85
C TYR A 475 -6.50 -22.90 7.77
N PHE A 476 -6.83 -21.62 7.92
CA PHE A 476 -7.98 -21.14 8.71
C PHE A 476 -8.61 -19.92 8.04
N SER A 477 -9.93 -19.89 7.93
CA SER A 477 -10.73 -18.68 7.69
C SER A 477 -11.99 -18.76 8.55
N GLY A 478 -12.12 -17.90 9.53
CA GLY A 478 -13.30 -17.86 10.40
C GLY A 478 -13.16 -16.82 11.50
N TYR A 479 -14.01 -16.85 12.51
CA TYR A 479 -14.06 -15.80 13.53
C TYR A 479 -12.68 -15.51 14.16
N PHE A 480 -12.17 -14.28 14.02
CA PHE A 480 -10.77 -13.93 14.29
C PHE A 480 -10.34 -14.22 15.74
N GLN A 481 -11.25 -14.06 16.72
CA GLN A 481 -10.95 -14.24 18.14
C GLN A 481 -10.59 -15.69 18.51
N ILE A 482 -11.12 -16.66 17.76
CA ILE A 482 -10.89 -18.09 18.02
C ILE A 482 -9.75 -18.65 17.17
N MET A 483 -9.17 -17.88 16.25
CA MET A 483 -8.12 -18.36 15.34
C MET A 483 -6.96 -19.07 16.06
N ASN A 484 -6.47 -18.52 17.17
CA ASN A 484 -5.37 -19.15 17.95
C ASN A 484 -5.78 -20.51 18.58
N GLN A 485 -7.08 -20.76 18.76
CA GLN A 485 -7.62 -22.04 19.24
C GLN A 485 -7.59 -23.12 18.16
N HIS A 486 -7.65 -22.71 16.89
CA HIS A 486 -7.56 -23.58 15.70
C HIS A 486 -6.13 -23.82 15.24
N LEU A 487 -5.13 -23.19 15.90
CA LEU A 487 -3.72 -23.46 15.68
C LEU A 487 -3.25 -24.54 16.66
N GLY A 488 -3.11 -25.77 16.17
CA GLY A 488 -2.75 -26.96 16.95
C GLY A 488 -1.40 -26.83 17.67
N ASN A 489 -1.09 -27.82 18.54
CA ASN A 489 0.18 -27.88 19.29
C ASN A 489 1.38 -28.00 18.36
N ASP A 490 1.16 -28.67 17.22
CA ASP A 490 2.11 -28.81 16.14
C ASP A 490 2.08 -27.59 15.21
N LEU A 491 1.50 -26.46 15.63
CA LEU A 491 1.41 -25.24 14.83
C LEU A 491 0.74 -25.44 13.46
N THR A 492 -0.12 -26.45 13.34
CA THR A 492 -0.90 -26.72 12.14
C THR A 492 -2.32 -26.21 12.35
N PHE A 493 -2.82 -25.41 11.41
CA PHE A 493 -4.24 -25.06 11.40
C PHE A 493 -5.10 -26.27 11.03
N ASP A 494 -6.29 -26.37 11.61
CA ASP A 494 -7.17 -27.54 11.48
C ASP A 494 -8.06 -27.55 10.21
N ASN A 495 -7.80 -26.66 9.24
CA ASN A 495 -8.55 -26.50 7.98
C ASN A 495 -9.98 -25.97 8.15
N THR A 496 -10.26 -25.26 9.24
CA THR A 496 -11.57 -24.63 9.49
C THR A 496 -11.86 -23.51 8.49
N ILE A 497 -13.07 -23.55 7.90
CA ILE A 497 -13.64 -22.50 7.06
C ILE A 497 -15.06 -22.20 7.54
N ASP A 498 -15.27 -20.99 8.06
CA ASP A 498 -16.59 -20.46 8.35
C ASP A 498 -17.21 -19.89 7.08
N LYS A 499 -18.24 -20.55 6.56
CA LYS A 499 -18.94 -20.11 5.33
C LYS A 499 -20.03 -19.08 5.60
N THR A 500 -20.24 -18.70 6.85
CA THR A 500 -21.18 -17.64 7.22
C THR A 500 -20.46 -16.30 7.29
N ALA A 501 -21.19 -15.20 7.10
CA ALA A 501 -20.59 -13.87 7.20
C ALA A 501 -20.22 -13.58 8.67
N THR A 502 -18.94 -13.65 8.99
CA THR A 502 -18.40 -13.39 10.34
C THR A 502 -17.21 -12.44 10.28
N ASP A 503 -16.82 -11.92 11.44
CA ASP A 503 -15.62 -11.09 11.62
C ASP A 503 -14.36 -11.98 11.49
N ASN A 504 -13.79 -12.08 10.29
CA ASN A 504 -12.85 -13.15 9.96
C ASN A 504 -11.39 -12.82 10.31
N GLY A 505 -10.66 -13.84 10.73
CA GLY A 505 -9.21 -13.92 10.58
C GLY A 505 -8.85 -15.00 9.55
N ILE A 506 -7.74 -14.82 8.86
CA ILE A 506 -7.19 -15.79 7.91
C ILE A 506 -5.78 -16.22 8.30
N GLY A 507 -5.44 -17.48 8.09
CA GLY A 507 -4.12 -18.01 8.42
C GLY A 507 -3.72 -19.25 7.64
N ILE A 508 -2.41 -19.42 7.44
CA ILE A 508 -1.81 -20.61 6.84
C ILE A 508 -0.69 -21.16 7.74
N SER A 509 -0.47 -22.47 7.69
CA SER A 509 0.63 -23.14 8.39
C SER A 509 1.45 -24.02 7.43
N MET A 510 2.73 -24.20 7.73
CA MET A 510 3.70 -24.98 6.94
C MET A 510 4.57 -25.83 7.87
N ASN A 511 4.92 -27.04 7.44
CA ASN A 511 5.83 -27.94 8.17
C ASN A 511 7.10 -28.20 7.34
N PHE A 512 8.22 -27.66 7.78
CA PHE A 512 9.51 -27.76 7.11
C PHE A 512 10.31 -29.01 7.51
N GLY A 513 9.75 -29.87 8.38
CA GLY A 513 10.43 -31.07 8.86
C GLY A 513 11.51 -30.76 9.89
N SER A 514 12.42 -31.71 10.13
CA SER A 514 13.46 -31.59 11.16
C SER A 514 14.88 -31.80 10.64
N ASP A 515 15.02 -32.11 9.35
CA ASP A 515 16.32 -32.30 8.72
C ASP A 515 17.04 -30.95 8.56
N SER A 516 18.35 -30.96 8.72
CA SER A 516 19.17 -29.76 8.55
C SER A 516 19.19 -29.35 7.09
N GLY A 517 19.12 -28.04 6.83
CA GLY A 517 19.08 -27.49 5.48
C GLY A 517 18.21 -26.24 5.40
N THR A 518 18.04 -25.73 4.19
CA THR A 518 17.18 -24.58 3.91
C THR A 518 15.99 -25.04 3.06
N PHE A 519 14.80 -24.70 3.52
CA PHE A 519 13.54 -25.10 2.91
C PHE A 519 12.66 -23.87 2.70
N SER A 520 11.96 -23.81 1.58
CA SER A 520 11.15 -22.64 1.23
C SER A 520 9.71 -23.00 0.89
N SER A 521 8.81 -22.04 1.12
CA SER A 521 7.41 -22.07 0.67
C SER A 521 7.03 -20.67 0.18
N SER A 522 6.29 -20.60 -0.92
CA SER A 522 5.86 -19.36 -1.53
C SER A 522 4.34 -19.26 -1.58
N SER A 523 3.81 -18.07 -1.30
CA SER A 523 2.37 -17.79 -1.39
C SER A 523 2.13 -16.37 -1.92
N ASN A 524 1.04 -16.19 -2.65
CA ASN A 524 0.51 -14.85 -2.93
C ASN A 524 -0.49 -14.47 -1.84
N LEU A 525 -0.52 -13.20 -1.51
CA LEU A 525 -1.55 -12.55 -0.72
C LEU A 525 -2.33 -11.60 -1.64
N LEU A 526 -3.64 -11.76 -1.70
CA LEU A 526 -4.54 -11.17 -2.69
C LEU A 526 -5.53 -10.23 -1.98
N PHE A 527 -5.67 -8.99 -2.48
CA PHE A 527 -6.58 -7.95 -1.92
C PHE A 527 -7.68 -7.49 -2.90
N ALA A 528 -7.83 -8.21 -4.01
CA ALA A 528 -8.91 -7.99 -4.97
C ALA A 528 -9.23 -9.28 -5.70
N CYS A 529 -10.47 -9.40 -6.16
CA CYS A 529 -10.86 -10.44 -7.09
C CYS A 529 -10.17 -10.23 -8.46
N PRO A 530 -9.61 -11.26 -9.10
CA PRO A 530 -9.08 -11.15 -10.47
C PRO A 530 -10.13 -10.77 -11.51
N ALA A 531 -11.41 -11.03 -11.24
CA ALA A 531 -12.51 -10.56 -12.09
C ALA A 531 -12.63 -9.01 -12.12
N GLY A 532 -11.93 -8.31 -11.23
CA GLY A 532 -11.88 -6.86 -11.17
C GLY A 532 -12.93 -6.27 -10.24
N ASP A 533 -12.69 -5.01 -9.89
CA ASP A 533 -13.54 -4.24 -8.99
C ASP A 533 -14.61 -3.42 -9.70
N ASP A 534 -14.48 -3.28 -11.03
CA ASP A 534 -15.36 -2.49 -11.86
C ASP A 534 -16.32 -3.39 -12.63
N ALA A 535 -17.54 -2.89 -12.85
CA ALA A 535 -18.49 -3.58 -13.73
C ALA A 535 -17.94 -3.67 -15.17
N PRO A 536 -18.22 -4.76 -15.90
CA PRO A 536 -17.91 -4.85 -17.32
C PRO A 536 -18.46 -3.63 -18.08
N GLN A 537 -17.63 -3.01 -18.93
CA GLN A 537 -18.06 -1.87 -19.72
C GLN A 537 -18.76 -2.38 -20.98
N LEU A 538 -19.96 -1.87 -21.26
CA LEU A 538 -20.75 -2.20 -22.44
C LEU A 538 -20.68 -1.06 -23.47
N LYS A 539 -20.67 -1.41 -24.76
CA LYS A 539 -20.70 -0.44 -25.88
C LYS A 539 -21.99 0.37 -25.90
N THR A 540 -23.09 -0.24 -25.47
CA THR A 540 -24.41 0.37 -25.31
C THR A 540 -25.15 -0.32 -24.17
N ASN A 541 -26.10 0.38 -23.56
CA ASN A 541 -27.01 -0.17 -22.55
C ASN A 541 -28.40 -0.54 -23.13
N LYS A 542 -28.63 -0.27 -24.42
CA LYS A 542 -29.87 -0.62 -25.14
C LYS A 542 -29.56 -0.97 -26.60
N GLU A 543 -30.25 -1.96 -27.13
CA GLU A 543 -30.21 -2.33 -28.55
C GLU A 543 -31.59 -2.79 -29.01
N THR A 544 -31.95 -2.47 -30.26
CA THR A 544 -33.19 -2.95 -30.89
C THR A 544 -32.83 -3.81 -32.09
N LEU A 545 -33.28 -5.07 -32.08
CA LEU A 545 -32.97 -6.04 -33.13
C LEU A 545 -34.26 -6.51 -33.81
N CYS A 546 -34.19 -6.76 -35.11
CA CYS A 546 -35.30 -7.36 -35.83
C CYS A 546 -35.61 -8.77 -35.33
N LYS A 547 -36.90 -9.14 -35.34
CA LYS A 547 -37.34 -10.50 -34.99
C LYS A 547 -36.61 -11.56 -35.81
N GLY A 548 -36.08 -12.56 -35.13
CA GLY A 548 -35.34 -13.68 -35.75
C GLY A 548 -33.84 -13.42 -35.93
N THR A 549 -33.36 -12.20 -35.68
CA THR A 549 -31.92 -11.90 -35.67
C THR A 549 -31.23 -12.64 -34.52
N LYS A 550 -30.19 -13.40 -34.85
CA LYS A 550 -29.25 -13.97 -33.88
C LYS A 550 -28.19 -12.95 -33.54
N PHE A 551 -27.80 -12.88 -32.27
CA PHE A 551 -26.76 -11.97 -31.81
C PHE A 551 -25.89 -12.60 -30.73
N ASN A 552 -24.65 -12.12 -30.65
CA ASN A 552 -23.68 -12.50 -29.63
C ASN A 552 -23.63 -11.39 -28.56
N LEU A 553 -23.98 -11.72 -27.32
CA LEU A 553 -23.91 -10.79 -26.19
C LEU A 553 -22.50 -10.28 -25.93
N ASN A 554 -21.47 -11.09 -26.21
CA ASN A 554 -20.07 -10.69 -26.01
C ASN A 554 -19.63 -9.58 -26.97
N ASP A 555 -20.31 -9.40 -28.11
CA ASP A 555 -20.00 -8.33 -29.05
C ASP A 555 -20.31 -6.94 -28.46
N TYR A 556 -21.15 -6.88 -27.41
CA TYR A 556 -21.46 -5.64 -26.70
C TYR A 556 -20.47 -5.30 -25.59
N LEU A 557 -19.51 -6.17 -25.26
CA LEU A 557 -18.45 -5.86 -24.30
C LEU A 557 -17.45 -4.88 -24.92
N ASN A 558 -17.07 -3.86 -24.14
CA ASN A 558 -16.05 -2.87 -24.47
C ASN A 558 -14.80 -3.01 -23.57
N SER A 559 -14.96 -3.46 -22.33
CA SER A 559 -13.82 -3.77 -21.45
C SER A 559 -13.19 -5.12 -21.82
N PRO A 560 -11.85 -5.25 -21.74
CA PRO A 560 -11.19 -6.54 -21.92
C PRO A 560 -11.61 -7.52 -20.83
N LEU A 561 -11.70 -8.80 -21.19
CA LEU A 561 -11.96 -9.88 -20.24
C LEU A 561 -10.71 -10.09 -19.37
N PRO A 562 -10.80 -10.02 -18.03
CA PRO A 562 -9.66 -10.29 -17.16
C PRO A 562 -9.11 -11.71 -17.36
N GLU A 563 -7.79 -11.86 -17.19
CA GLU A 563 -7.12 -13.14 -17.35
C GLU A 563 -7.69 -14.19 -16.38
N GLY A 564 -7.97 -15.40 -16.88
CA GLY A 564 -8.54 -16.49 -16.08
C GLY A 564 -10.00 -16.27 -15.64
N CYS A 565 -10.71 -15.29 -16.22
CA CYS A 565 -12.12 -15.03 -15.98
C CYS A 565 -12.98 -15.35 -17.21
N ILE A 566 -14.29 -15.50 -17.01
CA ILE A 566 -15.30 -15.61 -18.08
C ILE A 566 -16.32 -14.49 -17.96
N ALA A 567 -16.94 -14.09 -19.08
CA ALA A 567 -18.10 -13.20 -19.07
C ALA A 567 -19.36 -14.05 -18.89
N GLU A 568 -19.95 -13.98 -17.69
CA GLU A 568 -21.18 -14.69 -17.36
C GLU A 568 -22.39 -13.78 -17.59
N TRP A 569 -23.24 -14.19 -18.52
CA TRP A 569 -24.47 -13.47 -18.85
C TRP A 569 -25.67 -14.13 -18.19
N THR A 570 -26.57 -13.32 -17.67
CA THR A 570 -27.86 -13.77 -17.12
C THR A 570 -29.01 -13.02 -17.78
N LEU A 571 -30.12 -13.71 -18.01
CA LEU A 571 -31.40 -13.14 -18.43
C LEU A 571 -32.40 -13.37 -17.31
N ASN A 572 -32.93 -12.31 -16.72
CA ASN A 572 -33.84 -12.39 -15.56
C ASN A 572 -33.29 -13.31 -14.44
N SER A 573 -31.99 -13.17 -14.14
CA SER A 573 -31.24 -13.95 -13.14
C SER A 573 -31.00 -15.43 -13.47
N ALA A 574 -31.36 -15.91 -14.66
CA ALA A 574 -30.99 -17.24 -15.14
C ALA A 574 -29.77 -17.15 -16.07
N VAL A 575 -28.79 -18.05 -15.89
CA VAL A 575 -27.57 -18.09 -16.72
C VAL A 575 -27.92 -18.36 -18.19
N VAL A 576 -27.36 -17.54 -19.09
CA VAL A 576 -27.44 -17.73 -20.54
C VAL A 576 -26.39 -18.77 -20.94
N THR A 577 -26.84 -19.96 -21.36
CA THR A 577 -25.96 -21.10 -21.67
C THR A 577 -25.09 -20.90 -22.90
N ASP A 578 -25.60 -20.19 -23.91
CA ASP A 578 -24.88 -19.81 -25.12
C ASP A 578 -25.04 -18.31 -25.40
N PRO A 579 -24.16 -17.45 -24.86
CA PRO A 579 -24.22 -16.02 -25.09
C PRO A 579 -23.88 -15.63 -26.54
N THR A 580 -23.38 -16.54 -27.37
CA THR A 580 -22.98 -16.26 -28.75
C THR A 580 -24.10 -16.37 -29.77
N ASN A 581 -25.24 -16.96 -29.37
CA ASN A 581 -26.35 -17.27 -30.26
C ASN A 581 -27.71 -17.05 -29.56
N VAL A 582 -28.00 -15.80 -29.25
CA VAL A 582 -29.23 -15.37 -28.57
C VAL A 582 -30.24 -14.82 -29.57
N THR A 583 -31.54 -15.04 -29.33
CA THR A 583 -32.64 -14.60 -30.22
C THR A 583 -33.81 -13.90 -29.51
N VAL A 584 -33.80 -13.87 -28.17
CA VAL A 584 -34.91 -13.32 -27.37
C VAL A 584 -34.55 -11.96 -26.79
N GLY A 585 -35.52 -11.05 -26.74
CA GLY A 585 -35.38 -9.77 -26.06
C GLY A 585 -35.47 -9.91 -24.54
N GLY A 586 -34.96 -8.92 -23.83
CA GLY A 586 -34.97 -8.87 -22.37
C GLY A 586 -33.83 -8.05 -21.79
N THR A 587 -33.75 -8.02 -20.47
CA THR A 587 -32.64 -7.39 -19.74
C THR A 587 -31.58 -8.44 -19.44
N TYR A 588 -30.44 -8.29 -20.10
CA TYR A 588 -29.27 -9.12 -19.88
C TYR A 588 -28.32 -8.42 -18.92
N THR A 589 -27.81 -9.18 -17.96
CA THR A 589 -26.81 -8.69 -17.00
C THR A 589 -25.53 -9.50 -17.16
N VAL A 590 -24.40 -8.82 -17.27
CA VAL A 590 -23.07 -9.42 -17.37
C VAL A 590 -22.24 -9.15 -16.12
N THR A 591 -21.45 -10.15 -15.75
CA THR A 591 -20.42 -10.09 -14.72
C THR A 591 -19.20 -10.86 -15.22
N PHE A 592 -18.00 -10.42 -14.83
CA PHE A 592 -16.82 -11.26 -14.95
C PHE A 592 -16.76 -12.21 -13.76
N SER A 593 -16.57 -13.50 -14.00
CA SER A 593 -16.47 -14.51 -12.95
C SER A 593 -15.15 -15.26 -13.05
N SER A 594 -14.55 -15.52 -11.90
CA SER A 594 -13.37 -16.38 -11.79
C SER A 594 -13.70 -17.61 -10.96
N SER A 595 -13.75 -18.77 -11.60
CA SER A 595 -14.03 -20.04 -10.94
C SER A 595 -12.92 -20.46 -9.97
N LEU A 596 -11.66 -20.13 -10.32
CA LEU A 596 -10.47 -20.43 -9.52
C LEU A 596 -10.51 -19.70 -8.16
N PHE A 597 -10.92 -18.42 -8.16
CA PHE A 597 -10.97 -17.59 -6.96
C PHE A 597 -12.38 -17.54 -6.33
N GLY A 598 -13.39 -18.11 -7.00
CA GLY A 598 -14.76 -18.15 -6.50
C GLY A 598 -15.41 -16.77 -6.34
N CYS A 599 -14.99 -15.79 -7.12
CA CYS A 599 -15.40 -14.39 -6.99
C CYS A 599 -15.85 -13.80 -8.33
N THR A 600 -16.58 -12.68 -8.25
CA THR A 600 -17.19 -12.01 -9.39
C THR A 600 -16.93 -10.49 -9.34
N SER A 601 -16.95 -9.85 -10.50
CA SER A 601 -17.02 -8.39 -10.60
C SER A 601 -18.44 -7.89 -10.26
N PRO A 602 -18.62 -6.57 -10.04
CA PRO A 602 -19.94 -5.94 -10.15
C PRO A 602 -20.59 -6.19 -11.52
N THR A 603 -21.88 -5.93 -11.62
CA THR A 603 -22.69 -6.22 -12.81
C THR A 603 -22.87 -5.00 -13.71
N ALA A 604 -23.06 -5.24 -15.02
CA ALA A 604 -23.57 -4.27 -15.98
C ALA A 604 -24.75 -4.87 -16.74
N SER A 605 -25.66 -4.04 -17.27
CA SER A 605 -26.85 -4.53 -17.96
C SER A 605 -27.09 -3.86 -19.32
N ILE A 606 -27.65 -4.64 -20.25
CA ILE A 606 -28.15 -4.20 -21.56
C ILE A 606 -29.60 -4.65 -21.74
N ILE A 607 -30.43 -3.77 -22.30
CA ILE A 607 -31.81 -4.08 -22.67
C ILE A 607 -31.87 -4.35 -24.18
N ILE A 608 -32.24 -5.58 -24.54
CA ILE A 608 -32.47 -5.98 -25.94
C ILE A 608 -33.97 -5.94 -26.21
N THR A 609 -34.40 -5.12 -27.16
CA THR A 609 -35.78 -5.06 -27.64
C THR A 609 -35.90 -5.73 -29.00
N ILE A 610 -36.94 -6.54 -29.20
CA ILE A 610 -37.21 -7.17 -30.50
C ILE A 610 -38.25 -6.35 -31.26
N ASP A 611 -37.88 -5.88 -32.44
CA ASP A 611 -38.75 -5.17 -33.35
C ASP A 611 -39.46 -6.16 -34.29
N ASN A 612 -40.79 -6.22 -34.18
CA ASN A 612 -41.65 -7.05 -35.01
C ASN A 612 -42.01 -6.37 -36.35
N SER A 613 -41.71 -5.09 -36.54
CA SER A 613 -42.05 -4.32 -37.74
C SER A 613 -41.08 -4.54 -38.91
N CYS A 614 -39.89 -5.12 -38.65
CA CYS A 614 -38.90 -5.44 -39.68
C CYS A 614 -39.36 -6.47 -40.73
N GLU A 615 -40.53 -7.10 -40.56
CA GLU A 615 -41.09 -8.07 -41.51
C GLU A 615 -41.75 -7.40 -42.74
N VAL A 616 -41.87 -6.06 -42.76
CA VAL A 616 -42.49 -5.29 -43.86
C VAL A 616 -41.42 -4.56 -44.67
N CYS A 617 -41.20 -4.97 -45.92
CA CYS A 617 -40.33 -4.26 -46.85
C CYS A 617 -41.08 -3.14 -47.59
N PHE A 618 -40.50 -1.94 -47.61
CA PHE A 618 -40.96 -0.81 -48.42
C PHE A 618 -39.96 -0.54 -49.55
N LYS A 619 -40.45 -0.23 -50.75
CA LYS A 619 -39.60 0.31 -51.81
C LYS A 619 -39.15 1.71 -51.38
N THR A 620 -37.84 1.97 -51.39
CA THR A 620 -37.33 3.34 -51.16
C THR A 620 -37.92 4.30 -52.18
N GLY A 621 -38.35 5.47 -51.73
CA GLY A 621 -38.89 6.51 -52.61
C GLY A 621 -37.89 6.87 -53.71
N VAL A 622 -38.38 7.07 -54.94
CA VAL A 622 -37.54 7.51 -56.05
C VAL A 622 -37.08 8.95 -55.77
N THR A 623 -35.79 9.16 -55.55
CA THR A 623 -35.21 10.45 -55.14
C THR A 623 -34.65 11.28 -56.31
N ALA A 624 -34.74 10.76 -57.55
CA ALA A 624 -34.30 11.45 -58.75
C ALA A 624 -35.23 11.14 -59.94
N GLY A 625 -35.68 12.19 -60.65
CA GLY A 625 -36.60 12.09 -61.78
C GLY A 625 -37.46 13.35 -61.92
N THR A 626 -38.21 13.48 -63.02
CA THR A 626 -39.25 14.52 -63.14
C THR A 626 -40.49 14.04 -62.40
N GLU A 627 -40.96 14.79 -61.40
CA GLU A 627 -42.21 14.48 -60.71
C GLU A 627 -43.37 14.54 -61.72
N ALA A 628 -44.10 13.44 -61.87
CA ALA A 628 -45.39 13.47 -62.54
C ALA A 628 -46.39 14.15 -61.61
N GLY A 629 -46.93 15.31 -62.01
CA GLY A 629 -48.00 15.97 -61.27
C GLY A 629 -49.22 15.06 -61.09
N PHE A 630 -50.04 15.31 -60.07
CA PHE A 630 -51.26 14.52 -59.86
C PHE A 630 -52.24 14.69 -61.03
N THR A 631 -52.72 13.58 -61.58
CA THR A 631 -53.54 13.57 -62.80
C THR A 631 -55.04 13.63 -62.54
N THR A 632 -55.54 13.23 -61.36
CA THR A 632 -56.98 13.14 -61.09
C THR A 632 -57.32 13.29 -59.60
N ILE A 633 -58.42 13.98 -59.29
CA ILE A 633 -58.96 14.12 -57.92
C ILE A 633 -60.43 13.73 -57.92
N ILE A 634 -60.85 12.93 -56.93
CA ILE A 634 -62.26 12.64 -56.64
C ILE A 634 -62.53 13.09 -55.20
N SER A 635 -63.41 14.08 -55.02
CA SER A 635 -63.76 14.60 -53.69
C SER A 635 -65.26 14.74 -53.50
N THR A 636 -65.73 14.42 -52.30
CA THR A 636 -67.10 14.67 -51.83
C THR A 636 -67.23 15.98 -51.06
N LEU A 637 -66.14 16.74 -50.92
CA LEU A 637 -66.11 18.00 -50.20
C LEU A 637 -66.50 19.15 -51.14
N ASP A 638 -67.43 20.02 -50.71
CA ASP A 638 -67.75 21.24 -51.45
C ASP A 638 -66.56 22.21 -51.36
N ARG A 639 -65.93 22.46 -52.51
CA ARG A 639 -64.71 23.26 -52.65
C ARG A 639 -65.00 24.63 -53.28
N THR A 640 -66.26 25.03 -53.41
CA THR A 640 -66.64 26.27 -54.10
C THR A 640 -66.26 27.56 -53.34
N ASN A 641 -66.05 27.49 -52.02
CA ASN A 641 -65.75 28.66 -51.18
C ASN A 641 -64.32 28.76 -50.61
N ALA A 642 -63.39 27.91 -51.06
CA ALA A 642 -61.97 28.08 -50.76
C ALA A 642 -61.15 27.62 -51.98
N THR A 643 -60.46 28.56 -52.63
CA THR A 643 -59.48 28.22 -53.67
C THR A 643 -58.49 27.21 -53.11
N ARG A 644 -58.49 26.00 -53.67
CA ARG A 644 -57.57 24.93 -53.25
C ARG A 644 -56.15 25.47 -53.42
N ASN A 645 -55.33 25.41 -52.37
CA ASN A 645 -53.91 25.68 -52.48
C ASN A 645 -53.28 24.53 -53.30
N TRP A 646 -52.94 24.79 -54.56
CA TRP A 646 -52.34 23.80 -55.47
C TRP A 646 -50.90 23.45 -55.10
N GLY A 647 -50.30 24.14 -54.11
CA GLY A 647 -49.03 23.78 -53.48
C GLY A 647 -49.16 22.70 -52.39
N ASN A 648 -50.10 21.77 -52.53
CA ASN A 648 -50.26 20.67 -51.59
C ASN A 648 -49.14 19.64 -51.82
N SER A 649 -48.36 19.33 -50.79
CA SER A 649 -47.19 18.44 -50.82
C SER A 649 -47.52 16.94 -50.98
N MET A 650 -48.75 16.61 -51.42
CA MET A 650 -49.19 15.24 -51.64
C MET A 650 -48.99 14.86 -53.11
N ASN A 651 -47.98 14.03 -53.38
CA ASN A 651 -47.66 13.49 -54.71
C ASN A 651 -48.36 12.14 -54.93
N GLY A 652 -49.16 12.01 -56.00
CA GLY A 652 -49.85 10.77 -56.35
C GLY A 652 -50.71 10.89 -57.62
N VAL A 653 -50.95 9.78 -58.33
CA VAL A 653 -51.73 9.75 -59.59
C VAL A 653 -53.22 10.03 -59.38
N LEU A 654 -53.75 9.71 -58.18
CA LEU A 654 -55.15 9.89 -57.77
C LEU A 654 -55.22 10.38 -56.31
N ILE A 655 -55.96 11.46 -56.07
CA ILE A 655 -56.29 11.94 -54.72
C ILE A 655 -57.78 11.71 -54.44
N LEU A 656 -58.09 11.04 -53.32
CA LEU A 656 -59.45 10.80 -52.84
C LEU A 656 -59.69 11.57 -51.53
N GLU A 657 -60.71 12.43 -51.49
CA GLU A 657 -60.97 13.30 -50.35
C GLU A 657 -62.43 13.21 -49.89
N SER A 658 -62.65 12.75 -48.65
CA SER A 658 -63.98 12.68 -48.04
C SER A 658 -63.83 12.68 -46.51
N LYS A 659 -64.74 13.35 -45.80
CA LYS A 659 -64.74 13.34 -44.32
C LYS A 659 -65.41 12.11 -43.73
N GLU A 660 -66.33 11.48 -44.46
CA GLU A 660 -67.24 10.48 -43.90
C GLU A 660 -67.52 9.29 -44.84
N LYS A 661 -66.93 9.27 -46.04
CA LYS A 661 -67.13 8.20 -47.03
C LYS A 661 -65.81 7.53 -47.36
N GLY A 662 -65.78 6.21 -47.33
CA GLY A 662 -64.66 5.42 -47.82
C GLY A 662 -64.69 5.26 -49.34
N PHE A 663 -63.52 4.99 -49.93
CA PHE A 663 -63.44 4.51 -51.30
C PHE A 663 -63.75 3.02 -51.33
N VAL A 664 -64.80 2.64 -52.03
CA VAL A 664 -65.21 1.25 -52.18
C VAL A 664 -64.99 0.85 -53.63
N LEU A 665 -64.02 -0.04 -53.85
CA LEU A 665 -63.83 -0.69 -55.14
C LEU A 665 -65.02 -1.62 -55.43
N THR A 666 -65.33 -1.83 -56.70
CA THR A 666 -66.37 -2.79 -57.10
C THR A 666 -66.10 -4.15 -56.47
N ARG A 667 -67.05 -4.62 -55.67
CA ARG A 667 -66.98 -5.90 -54.95
C ARG A 667 -67.82 -6.92 -55.69
N MET A 668 -67.25 -8.09 -55.98
CA MET A 668 -67.97 -9.16 -56.66
C MET A 668 -67.39 -10.53 -56.34
N ALA A 669 -68.20 -11.58 -56.49
CA ALA A 669 -67.79 -12.95 -56.18
C ALA A 669 -66.65 -13.47 -57.06
N SER A 670 -66.56 -13.06 -58.32
CA SER A 670 -65.41 -13.37 -59.18
C SER A 670 -65.32 -12.38 -60.33
N PRO A 671 -64.14 -11.81 -60.64
CA PRO A 671 -63.97 -10.92 -61.78
C PRO A 671 -64.18 -11.59 -63.15
N ALA A 672 -64.19 -12.92 -63.22
CA ALA A 672 -64.45 -13.65 -64.46
C ALA A 672 -65.84 -13.35 -65.07
N ALA A 673 -66.78 -12.84 -64.26
CA ALA A 673 -68.11 -12.41 -64.74
C ALA A 673 -68.08 -11.11 -65.56
N ILE A 674 -66.96 -10.37 -65.58
CA ILE A 674 -66.80 -9.15 -66.37
C ILE A 674 -66.53 -9.55 -67.82
N LYS A 675 -67.48 -9.30 -68.72
CA LYS A 675 -67.40 -9.73 -70.14
C LYS A 675 -66.30 -9.04 -70.94
N ASN A 676 -66.05 -7.76 -70.66
CA ASN A 676 -65.07 -6.93 -71.39
C ASN A 676 -64.16 -6.19 -70.38
N PRO A 677 -63.25 -6.89 -69.70
CA PRO A 677 -62.32 -6.26 -68.79
C PRO A 677 -61.28 -5.43 -69.57
N VAL A 678 -60.91 -4.27 -69.03
CA VAL A 678 -59.84 -3.42 -69.59
C VAL A 678 -58.61 -3.49 -68.70
N GLU A 679 -57.43 -3.40 -69.31
CA GLU A 679 -56.15 -3.40 -68.58
C GLU A 679 -56.14 -2.31 -67.49
N GLY A 680 -55.66 -2.65 -66.31
CA GLY A 680 -55.63 -1.78 -65.14
C GLY A 680 -56.93 -1.76 -64.32
N MET A 681 -57.98 -2.48 -64.73
CA MET A 681 -59.20 -2.59 -63.93
C MET A 681 -58.91 -3.32 -62.59
N ILE A 682 -59.43 -2.77 -61.49
CA ILE A 682 -59.25 -3.32 -60.14
C ILE A 682 -60.62 -3.64 -59.54
N VAL A 683 -60.76 -4.84 -58.97
CA VAL A 683 -61.94 -5.24 -58.19
C VAL A 683 -61.54 -5.86 -56.86
N PHE A 684 -62.46 -5.88 -55.91
CA PHE A 684 -62.35 -6.72 -54.73
C PHE A 684 -63.13 -8.02 -54.95
N ASP A 685 -62.39 -9.12 -55.10
CA ASP A 685 -62.95 -10.47 -55.18
C ASP A 685 -63.41 -10.92 -53.78
N THR A 686 -64.72 -11.04 -53.59
CA THR A 686 -65.30 -11.38 -52.29
C THR A 686 -65.24 -12.86 -51.96
N THR A 687 -64.98 -13.73 -52.95
CA THR A 687 -64.81 -15.16 -52.72
C THR A 687 -63.39 -15.46 -52.27
N GLU A 688 -62.39 -14.85 -52.89
CA GLU A 688 -60.98 -15.00 -52.51
C GLU A 688 -60.48 -13.96 -51.49
N ASN A 689 -61.34 -13.02 -51.09
CA ASN A 689 -61.03 -11.93 -50.15
C ASN A 689 -59.75 -11.16 -50.50
N CYS A 690 -59.62 -10.76 -51.77
CA CYS A 690 -58.44 -10.04 -52.22
C CYS A 690 -58.74 -9.02 -53.32
N LEU A 691 -57.83 -8.05 -53.45
CA LEU A 691 -57.83 -7.16 -54.61
C LEU A 691 -57.26 -7.89 -55.81
N LYS A 692 -57.98 -7.85 -56.93
CA LYS A 692 -57.52 -8.38 -58.21
C LYS A 692 -57.39 -7.25 -59.23
N LEU A 693 -56.32 -7.28 -60.00
CA LEU A 693 -56.04 -6.39 -61.12
C LEU A 693 -56.07 -7.17 -62.43
N TYR A 694 -56.72 -6.63 -63.46
CA TYR A 694 -56.67 -7.18 -64.80
C TYR A 694 -55.45 -6.62 -65.55
N ASN A 695 -54.51 -7.48 -65.93
CA ASN A 695 -53.25 -7.07 -66.58
C ASN A 695 -53.35 -6.98 -68.11
N GLY A 696 -54.57 -6.93 -68.66
CA GLY A 696 -54.83 -6.98 -70.09
C GLY A 696 -55.14 -8.39 -70.63
N THR A 697 -54.73 -9.44 -69.91
CA THR A 697 -54.96 -10.85 -70.31
C THR A 697 -55.66 -11.70 -69.25
N SER A 698 -55.37 -11.47 -67.97
CA SER A 698 -55.92 -12.24 -66.87
C SER A 698 -56.11 -11.40 -65.60
N TRP A 699 -57.01 -11.86 -64.73
CA TRP A 699 -57.21 -11.30 -63.40
C TRP A 699 -56.23 -11.92 -62.41
N ASN A 700 -55.42 -11.08 -61.77
CA ASN A 700 -54.38 -11.53 -60.84
C ASN A 700 -54.57 -10.88 -59.48
N LYS A 701 -54.34 -11.65 -58.42
CA LYS A 701 -54.33 -11.14 -57.05
C LYS A 701 -53.15 -10.19 -56.86
N LEU A 702 -53.42 -9.01 -56.31
CA LEU A 702 -52.36 -8.11 -55.85
C LEU A 702 -51.70 -8.74 -54.62
N VAL A 703 -50.40 -9.00 -54.74
CA VAL A 703 -49.55 -9.51 -53.67
C VAL A 703 -48.46 -8.48 -53.39
N GLN A 704 -48.02 -8.40 -52.14
CA GLN A 704 -46.86 -7.60 -51.79
C GLN A 704 -45.62 -8.25 -52.41
N GLY A 705 -44.88 -7.51 -53.23
CA GLY A 705 -43.60 -7.93 -53.80
C GLY A 705 -42.43 -7.27 -53.09
N CYS A 706 -41.30 -7.98 -53.03
CA CYS A 706 -39.99 -7.40 -52.73
C CYS A 706 -39.20 -7.35 -54.04
N ASP A 707 -38.64 -6.20 -54.40
CA ASP A 707 -37.64 -6.15 -55.47
C ASP A 707 -36.39 -6.87 -54.94
N ASN A 708 -35.96 -7.96 -55.59
CA ASN A 708 -34.63 -8.55 -55.35
C ASN A 708 -33.55 -7.64 -55.95
#